data_AF-G1P211-F1
#
_entry.id   AF-G1P211-F1
#
_cell.length_a   1.000
_cell.length_b   1.000
_cell.length_c   1.000
_cell.angle_alpha   90.00
_cell.angle_beta   90.00
_cell.angle_gamma   90.00
#
_symmetry.space_group_name_H-M   'P 1'
#
loop_
_entity.id
_entity.type
_entity.pdbx_description
1 polymer ?
#
loop_
_entity_poly.entity_id
_entity_poly.type
_entity_poly.pdbx_seq_one_letter_code
_entity_poly.pdbx_strand_id
1 'polypeptide(L)'
;ILVGAPKAESKYSASVKSPGAVFKCRIHTNPDRRCTELDMARGNHRGTSCGKTCREDRDDEWMGVSLARQPKADGRVLACAHRWKNIFYETDHILPHGFCYIIPSNLQAKGRTLIPCYEEYKKKYGEEHGSCQAGIAGFFTEELVVMGAPGSFYWAGTVKVLNLTDNTYFKLNDEAIMNRRYTYLGYAVTAGHFSHPSTTDVVGGAPQDEGIGKSLYFRADRRSGTLIRFFRHQTGSKMGSYFGSSLCAVDLNADGLSDLLVGAPMFSEIRDEGQVTVYINRGNGALEEQLALSGDGAYNAHFGESIASLGDLDDDRFPDVAVGAPMEDDFSGAVYIYHGDADGIVPQYSMKLSGRKISPVLRMFGQSMSGGIDMDGNGYPDVTIGAFMSDSVVLLRARPVITVDVSIFLPVSINITAPQCRDGQQPVNCLNVTACFRFRGRHVPGEIGLNYVLTADVAKKEKSQLPRVYFVLLGETVGQVSEKLHLVHMQETCHHYLAHVKRRVQDVISPIVFEAAYSLGPHVSGEEERELPALTPVLRWKKGQKIAQKNQIFFKDNCQAERCFRGLWCLGKLKIHDIDEKTPYLALGAVKNISINISISNLGDDAYDANVSFNVSRELFFINMWQKEEMGISCELLESDFLKCSVGFPFMRSKSKYEFSVIFDTSHLSGEEEVLSFIITAQSGNTERSESLHDNTLTLMVPLMHEVDTSITGIVSPTSFVYGESVAAANFIQLEDLPCHFQPLNVTLQVYNTGPSTLPGASVSISLPNRLSPGGAEMFHVQEVVVGQEKGNCSFQKNPTPCIIPQEQENIFHTIFAFFTKSGRKVLDCEKPGITCLTMHCNLSALAREESRAIDIYMLLNTEILKKDSSSVIQFMTRAKVKVDPALRVVEIATGNPEEMVVVFEALHNLEPRGYVVGWIIAISLLVGILIFLLLAVLLWKMGFFRRRYKEIIEAEKNRKENEDNWDWVQKNQ
;
A
#
# COMPACT_ATOMS: atom_id res chain seq x y z
N ILE A 1 -3.72 -2.02 -41.29
CA ILE A 1 -3.25 -2.64 -40.02
C ILE A 1 -1.93 -3.36 -40.28
N LEU A 2 -0.95 -3.25 -39.38
CA LEU A 2 0.26 -4.07 -39.39
C LEU A 2 0.21 -5.06 -38.23
N VAL A 3 0.62 -6.30 -38.47
CA VAL A 3 0.56 -7.40 -37.50
C VAL A 3 1.92 -8.07 -37.43
N GLY A 4 2.45 -8.24 -36.23
CA GLY A 4 3.69 -8.97 -35.98
C GLY A 4 3.40 -10.45 -35.77
N ALA A 5 4.15 -11.31 -36.46
CA ALA A 5 4.04 -12.75 -36.34
C ALA A 5 5.45 -13.32 -36.04
N PRO A 6 5.89 -13.30 -34.78
CA PRO A 6 7.28 -13.60 -34.41
C PRO A 6 7.72 -15.04 -34.68
N LYS A 7 6.79 -15.98 -34.86
CA LYS A 7 7.07 -17.37 -35.19
C LYS A 7 6.69 -17.75 -36.63
N ALA A 8 6.38 -16.77 -37.48
CA ALA A 8 6.04 -17.05 -38.86
C ALA A 8 7.27 -17.48 -39.66
N GLU A 9 7.07 -18.45 -40.54
CA GLU A 9 7.98 -18.69 -41.66
C GLU A 9 7.83 -17.56 -42.68
N SER A 10 8.96 -17.02 -43.15
CA SER A 10 8.97 -15.86 -44.05
C SER A 10 9.23 -16.29 -45.49
N LYS A 11 8.41 -15.79 -46.43
CA LYS A 11 8.61 -16.03 -47.87
C LYS A 11 9.84 -15.30 -48.42
N TYR A 12 10.24 -14.21 -47.78
CA TYR A 12 11.40 -13.39 -48.15
C TYR A 12 12.70 -13.83 -47.45
N SER A 13 12.63 -14.78 -46.51
CA SER A 13 13.76 -15.34 -45.76
C SER A 13 13.66 -16.86 -45.66
N ALA A 14 13.41 -17.53 -46.79
CA ALA A 14 13.04 -18.95 -46.86
C ALA A 14 14.12 -19.95 -46.38
N SER A 15 15.36 -19.50 -46.25
CA SER A 15 16.51 -20.27 -45.75
C SER A 15 16.75 -20.12 -44.24
N VAL A 16 16.00 -19.23 -43.58
CA VAL A 16 16.10 -18.95 -42.15
C VAL A 16 14.94 -19.64 -41.45
N LYS A 17 15.20 -20.29 -40.32
CA LYS A 17 14.18 -21.05 -39.60
C LYS A 17 13.36 -20.13 -38.69
N SER A 18 12.04 -20.06 -38.89
CA SER A 18 11.11 -19.28 -38.06
C SER A 18 11.63 -17.87 -37.71
N PRO A 19 12.05 -17.06 -38.70
CA PRO A 19 12.59 -15.71 -38.43
C PRO A 19 11.53 -14.76 -37.85
N GLY A 20 10.24 -15.06 -38.05
CA GLY A 20 9.16 -14.13 -37.84
C GLY A 20 8.99 -13.16 -39.00
N ALA A 21 7.82 -12.55 -39.10
CA ALA A 21 7.45 -11.65 -40.18
C ALA A 21 6.48 -10.58 -39.71
N VAL A 22 6.37 -9.50 -40.50
CA VAL A 22 5.35 -8.46 -40.32
C VAL A 22 4.38 -8.53 -41.50
N PHE A 23 3.09 -8.60 -41.20
CA PHE A 23 2.01 -8.64 -42.19
C PHE A 23 1.29 -7.30 -42.27
N LYS A 24 0.86 -6.92 -43.47
CA LYS A 24 -0.04 -5.80 -43.71
C LYS A 24 -1.42 -6.29 -44.13
N CYS A 25 -2.44 -5.86 -43.41
CA CYS A 25 -3.84 -6.14 -43.67
C CYS A 25 -4.52 -4.85 -44.14
N ARG A 26 -5.11 -4.89 -45.35
CA ARG A 26 -5.91 -3.79 -45.88
C ARG A 26 -7.30 -3.81 -45.22
N ILE A 27 -7.81 -2.64 -44.88
CA ILE A 27 -9.13 -2.44 -44.27
C ILE A 27 -10.18 -2.33 -45.39
N HIS A 28 -9.96 -1.38 -46.30
CA HIS A 28 -10.70 -1.19 -47.54
C HIS A 28 -10.32 -2.25 -48.58
N THR A 29 -11.25 -2.62 -49.47
CA THR A 29 -11.01 -3.54 -50.60
C THR A 29 -10.38 -4.90 -50.21
N ASN A 30 -10.83 -5.51 -49.10
CA ASN A 30 -10.32 -6.81 -48.61
C ASN A 30 -11.47 -7.78 -48.20
N PRO A 31 -12.29 -8.25 -49.15
CA PRO A 31 -13.46 -9.10 -48.84
C PRO A 31 -13.06 -10.43 -48.19
N ASP A 32 -11.90 -10.98 -48.56
CA ASP A 32 -11.39 -12.25 -48.04
C ASP A 32 -10.72 -12.11 -46.65
N ARG A 33 -10.59 -10.88 -46.12
CA ARG A 33 -9.95 -10.56 -44.84
C ARG A 33 -8.54 -11.14 -44.70
N ARG A 34 -7.76 -11.13 -45.80
CA ARG A 34 -6.40 -11.67 -45.82
C ARG A 34 -5.36 -10.59 -45.56
N CYS A 35 -4.21 -11.01 -45.02
CA CYS A 35 -3.04 -10.17 -44.81
C CYS A 35 -1.91 -10.64 -45.72
N THR A 36 -1.06 -9.70 -46.13
CA THR A 36 0.09 -9.96 -47.01
C THR A 36 1.39 -9.68 -46.25
N GLU A 37 2.39 -10.54 -46.42
CA GLU A 37 3.70 -10.35 -45.80
C GLU A 37 4.40 -9.12 -46.38
N LEU A 38 4.99 -8.31 -45.51
CA LEU A 38 5.78 -7.14 -45.88
C LEU A 38 7.23 -7.55 -46.17
N ASP A 39 7.74 -7.21 -47.35
CA ASP A 39 9.17 -7.37 -47.65
C ASP A 39 9.98 -6.30 -46.90
N MET A 40 10.88 -6.75 -46.03
CA MET A 40 11.79 -5.89 -45.26
C MET A 40 13.21 -5.86 -45.83
N ALA A 41 13.43 -6.39 -47.04
CA ALA A 41 14.71 -6.48 -47.75
C ALA A 41 15.85 -7.11 -46.93
N ARG A 42 15.54 -8.14 -46.13
CA ARG A 42 16.52 -8.80 -45.25
C ARG A 42 17.23 -10.00 -45.88
N GLY A 43 16.77 -10.45 -47.05
CA GLY A 43 17.41 -11.51 -47.84
C GLY A 43 17.37 -12.91 -47.22
N ASN A 44 18.04 -13.86 -47.90
CA ASN A 44 18.07 -15.30 -47.62
C ASN A 44 19.45 -15.81 -47.15
N HIS A 45 20.39 -14.93 -46.81
CA HIS A 45 21.74 -15.38 -46.45
C HIS A 45 21.90 -15.46 -44.94
N ARG A 46 22.40 -16.61 -44.46
CA ARG A 46 22.82 -16.76 -43.07
C ARG A 46 24.25 -16.25 -42.92
N GLY A 47 24.54 -15.55 -41.82
CA GLY A 47 25.89 -15.10 -41.52
C GLY A 47 26.37 -13.90 -42.33
N THR A 48 25.46 -13.03 -42.81
CA THR A 48 25.85 -11.74 -43.39
C THR A 48 26.62 -10.91 -42.36
N SER A 49 27.70 -10.25 -42.80
CA SER A 49 28.45 -9.35 -41.94
C SER A 49 27.68 -8.05 -41.72
N CYS A 50 27.52 -7.66 -40.45
CA CYS A 50 26.83 -6.44 -40.01
C CYS A 50 27.78 -5.40 -39.40
N GLY A 51 29.08 -5.68 -39.39
CA GLY A 51 30.13 -4.89 -38.73
C GLY A 51 31.42 -5.69 -38.62
N LYS A 52 32.49 -5.09 -38.08
CA LYS A 52 33.82 -5.73 -38.00
C LYS A 52 33.85 -6.99 -37.14
N THR A 53 33.00 -7.04 -36.11
CA THR A 53 32.86 -8.16 -35.16
C THR A 53 31.41 -8.61 -35.05
N CYS A 54 30.67 -8.53 -36.16
CA CYS A 54 29.24 -8.80 -36.22
C CYS A 54 28.93 -9.73 -37.39
N ARG A 55 28.37 -10.89 -37.09
CA ARG A 55 27.87 -11.86 -38.06
C ARG A 55 26.48 -12.30 -37.63
N GLU A 56 25.49 -12.08 -38.48
CA GLU A 56 24.09 -12.27 -38.09
C GLU A 56 23.66 -13.74 -38.06
N ASP A 57 22.86 -14.09 -37.05
CA ASP A 57 22.06 -15.31 -37.02
C ASP A 57 20.59 -14.95 -36.75
N ARG A 58 19.75 -15.27 -37.73
CA ARG A 58 18.35 -14.87 -37.80
C ARG A 58 17.38 -16.00 -37.48
N ASP A 59 17.89 -17.20 -37.21
CA ASP A 59 17.06 -18.34 -36.81
C ASP A 59 16.39 -18.05 -35.46
N ASP A 60 15.06 -18.21 -35.39
CA ASP A 60 14.23 -17.93 -34.20
C ASP A 60 14.41 -16.50 -33.63
N GLU A 61 14.67 -15.50 -34.48
CA GLU A 61 14.93 -14.12 -34.05
C GLU A 61 13.70 -13.36 -33.51
N TRP A 62 12.50 -13.84 -33.85
CA TRP A 62 11.21 -13.29 -33.44
C TRP A 62 10.91 -11.89 -34.00
N MET A 63 11.09 -11.70 -35.31
CA MET A 63 10.73 -10.45 -35.97
C MET A 63 9.22 -10.19 -35.89
N GLY A 64 8.87 -9.00 -35.42
CA GLY A 64 7.50 -8.58 -35.16
C GLY A 64 7.03 -8.89 -33.74
N VAL A 65 7.93 -9.23 -32.80
CA VAL A 65 7.57 -9.40 -31.38
C VAL A 65 7.01 -8.11 -30.77
N SER A 66 7.56 -6.97 -31.17
CA SER A 66 7.10 -5.65 -30.78
C SER A 66 6.95 -4.77 -32.02
N LEU A 67 5.86 -4.01 -32.05
CA LEU A 67 5.53 -3.04 -33.07
C LEU A 67 5.17 -1.72 -32.40
N ALA A 68 5.70 -0.61 -32.88
CA ALA A 68 5.32 0.71 -32.41
C ALA A 68 5.19 1.68 -33.58
N ARG A 69 4.06 2.40 -33.66
CA ARG A 69 3.80 3.39 -34.72
C ARG A 69 4.17 4.78 -34.22
N GLN A 70 4.87 5.54 -35.06
CA GLN A 70 5.09 6.96 -34.83
C GLN A 70 3.73 7.71 -34.91
N PRO A 71 3.35 8.52 -33.91
CA PRO A 71 2.02 9.10 -33.77
C PRO A 71 1.77 10.31 -34.71
N LYS A 72 1.95 10.12 -36.01
CA LYS A 72 1.71 11.12 -37.07
C LYS A 72 1.09 10.47 -38.31
N ALA A 73 0.48 11.27 -39.19
CA ALA A 73 -0.19 10.77 -40.40
C ALA A 73 0.78 9.96 -41.31
N ASP A 74 1.94 10.53 -41.64
CA ASP A 74 3.02 9.84 -42.38
C ASP A 74 4.00 9.14 -41.43
N GLY A 75 3.46 8.45 -40.42
CA GLY A 75 4.21 7.77 -39.38
C GLY A 75 5.07 6.62 -39.92
N ARG A 76 6.28 6.48 -39.36
CA ARG A 76 7.10 5.28 -39.52
C ARG A 76 6.71 4.24 -38.47
N VAL A 77 7.08 3.00 -38.68
CA VAL A 77 6.78 1.90 -37.74
C VAL A 77 8.06 1.21 -37.32
N LEU A 78 8.27 1.05 -36.03
CA LEU A 78 9.33 0.23 -35.47
C LEU A 78 8.86 -1.22 -35.43
N ALA A 79 9.67 -2.14 -35.93
CA ALA A 79 9.48 -3.58 -35.76
C ALA A 79 10.77 -4.22 -35.23
N CYS A 80 10.67 -5.02 -34.19
CA CYS A 80 11.85 -5.61 -33.55
C CYS A 80 11.85 -7.14 -33.52
N ALA A 81 13.05 -7.68 -33.33
CA ALA A 81 13.42 -9.08 -33.21
C ALA A 81 14.41 -9.22 -32.05
N HIS A 82 13.87 -9.25 -30.82
CA HIS A 82 14.69 -9.23 -29.59
C HIS A 82 15.57 -10.49 -29.39
N ARG A 83 15.32 -11.58 -30.12
CA ARG A 83 16.11 -12.83 -30.07
C ARG A 83 17.15 -12.92 -31.19
N TRP A 84 17.31 -11.87 -31.99
CA TRP A 84 18.38 -11.80 -32.99
C TRP A 84 19.76 -11.91 -32.35
N LYS A 85 20.65 -12.69 -32.97
CA LYS A 85 21.94 -13.10 -32.41
C LYS A 85 23.11 -12.63 -33.28
N ASN A 86 24.20 -12.25 -32.61
CA ASN A 86 25.51 -12.12 -33.21
C ASN A 86 26.33 -13.39 -32.94
N ILE A 87 26.73 -14.06 -34.01
CA ILE A 87 27.50 -15.32 -34.02
C ILE A 87 28.93 -15.12 -34.53
N PHE A 88 29.49 -13.91 -34.43
CA PHE A 88 30.88 -13.67 -34.82
C PHE A 88 31.86 -14.48 -33.95
N TYR A 89 31.58 -14.59 -32.65
CA TYR A 89 32.37 -15.34 -31.66
C TYR A 89 31.75 -16.70 -31.32
N GLU A 90 31.11 -17.37 -32.30
CA GLU A 90 30.31 -18.58 -32.10
C GLU A 90 31.03 -19.72 -31.35
N THR A 91 32.36 -19.78 -31.43
CA THR A 91 33.16 -20.77 -30.68
C THR A 91 33.15 -20.53 -29.17
N ASP A 92 32.99 -19.28 -28.74
CA ASP A 92 33.05 -18.87 -27.34
C ASP A 92 31.63 -18.55 -26.81
N HIS A 93 30.94 -17.63 -27.50
CA HIS A 93 29.65 -17.08 -27.09
C HIS A 93 28.76 -16.72 -28.28
N ILE A 94 27.46 -17.00 -28.15
CA ILE A 94 26.40 -16.46 -29.00
C ILE A 94 25.78 -15.27 -28.26
N LEU A 95 25.81 -14.07 -28.86
CA LEU A 95 25.41 -12.84 -28.19
C LEU A 95 24.04 -12.35 -28.69
N PRO A 96 22.96 -12.47 -27.89
CA PRO A 96 21.64 -12.00 -28.29
C PRO A 96 21.52 -10.48 -28.06
N HIS A 97 22.02 -9.69 -29.02
CA HIS A 97 21.93 -8.23 -28.94
C HIS A 97 20.52 -7.70 -29.19
N GLY A 98 19.69 -8.43 -29.94
CA GLY A 98 18.42 -7.93 -30.46
C GLY A 98 18.61 -7.02 -31.69
N PHE A 99 17.53 -6.88 -32.44
CA PHE A 99 17.51 -6.17 -33.72
C PHE A 99 16.20 -5.42 -33.88
N CYS A 100 16.24 -4.20 -34.44
CA CYS A 100 15.04 -3.45 -34.79
C CYS A 100 15.15 -2.86 -36.20
N TYR A 101 14.00 -2.60 -36.80
CA TYR A 101 13.88 -2.09 -38.14
C TYR A 101 12.80 -1.02 -38.19
N ILE A 102 13.15 0.17 -38.68
CA ILE A 102 12.20 1.25 -38.93
C ILE A 102 11.66 1.11 -40.34
N ILE A 103 10.40 0.70 -40.43
CA ILE A 103 9.61 0.60 -41.65
C ILE A 103 9.18 2.04 -42.05
N PRO A 104 9.42 2.44 -43.32
CA PRO A 104 9.01 3.75 -43.81
C PRO A 104 7.48 3.84 -43.95
N SER A 105 6.93 5.06 -43.94
CA SER A 105 5.48 5.30 -44.04
C SER A 105 4.85 4.75 -45.32
N ASN A 106 5.62 4.67 -46.41
CA ASN A 106 5.19 4.09 -47.68
C ASN A 106 5.21 2.55 -47.73
N LEU A 107 5.61 1.89 -46.63
CA LEU A 107 5.71 0.43 -46.51
C LEU A 107 6.56 -0.23 -47.61
N GLN A 108 7.57 0.47 -48.13
CA GLN A 108 8.54 -0.08 -49.07
C GLN A 108 9.68 -0.80 -48.33
N ALA A 109 10.39 -1.67 -49.05
CA ALA A 109 11.45 -2.52 -48.50
C ALA A 109 12.74 -1.77 -48.08
N LYS A 110 12.83 -0.46 -48.28
CA LYS A 110 14.00 0.37 -47.90
C LYS A 110 13.78 1.08 -46.56
N GLY A 111 13.75 0.32 -45.48
CA GLY A 111 13.75 0.83 -44.11
C GLY A 111 15.15 1.01 -43.53
N ARG A 112 15.19 1.36 -42.24
CA ARG A 112 16.44 1.61 -41.50
C ARG A 112 16.65 0.54 -40.44
N THR A 113 17.79 -0.13 -40.51
CA THR A 113 18.24 -1.13 -39.52
C THR A 113 18.81 -0.46 -38.26
N LEU A 114 18.49 -1.03 -37.10
CA LEU A 114 18.98 -0.63 -35.79
C LEU A 114 19.50 -1.86 -35.02
N ILE A 115 20.75 -1.80 -34.56
CA ILE A 115 21.37 -2.81 -33.69
C ILE A 115 21.93 -2.09 -32.46
N PRO A 116 21.05 -1.61 -31.56
CA PRO A 116 21.40 -0.60 -30.55
C PRO A 116 22.36 -1.08 -29.45
N CYS A 117 22.59 -2.39 -29.38
CA CYS A 117 23.43 -3.04 -28.37
C CYS A 117 24.72 -3.63 -28.93
N TYR A 118 24.97 -3.51 -30.24
CA TYR A 118 26.21 -3.95 -30.83
C TYR A 118 27.31 -2.89 -30.65
N GLU A 119 28.44 -3.32 -30.10
CA GLU A 119 29.68 -2.53 -30.01
C GLU A 119 30.86 -3.37 -30.51
N GLU A 120 31.80 -2.72 -31.22
CA GLU A 120 32.94 -3.44 -31.79
C GLU A 120 33.83 -4.05 -30.70
N TYR A 121 34.33 -5.27 -30.94
CA TYR A 121 35.28 -5.99 -30.06
C TYR A 121 34.78 -6.41 -28.68
N LYS A 122 33.49 -6.22 -28.37
CA LYS A 122 32.86 -6.75 -27.15
C LYS A 122 32.41 -8.20 -27.36
N LYS A 123 32.86 -9.12 -26.48
CA LYS A 123 32.66 -10.58 -26.67
C LYS A 123 32.00 -11.33 -25.51
N LYS A 124 31.83 -10.70 -24.35
CA LYS A 124 31.39 -11.40 -23.13
C LYS A 124 29.87 -11.42 -23.04
N TYR A 125 29.31 -12.60 -22.77
CA TYR A 125 27.89 -12.77 -22.48
C TYR A 125 27.56 -12.19 -21.08
N GLY A 126 26.39 -11.57 -20.91
CA GLY A 126 25.96 -10.98 -19.63
C GLY A 126 26.56 -9.60 -19.34
N GLU A 127 27.87 -9.40 -19.56
CA GLU A 127 28.51 -8.10 -19.33
C GLU A 127 28.02 -7.04 -20.32
N GLU A 128 27.81 -5.81 -19.83
CA GLU A 128 27.37 -4.65 -20.62
C GLU A 128 26.13 -4.94 -21.48
N HIS A 129 26.31 -5.17 -22.78
CA HIS A 129 25.22 -5.38 -23.74
C HIS A 129 25.29 -6.76 -24.44
N GLY A 130 26.11 -7.69 -23.95
CA GLY A 130 26.32 -9.02 -24.53
C GLY A 130 25.05 -9.88 -24.64
N SER A 131 24.11 -9.71 -23.71
CA SER A 131 22.81 -10.39 -23.68
C SER A 131 21.62 -9.43 -23.77
N CYS A 132 21.82 -8.25 -24.36
CA CYS A 132 20.90 -7.11 -24.28
C CYS A 132 19.43 -7.39 -24.65
N GLN A 133 19.17 -8.18 -25.70
CA GLN A 133 17.82 -8.45 -26.22
C GLN A 133 17.00 -7.18 -26.50
N ALA A 134 17.61 -6.17 -27.14
CA ALA A 134 16.92 -4.92 -27.44
C ALA A 134 15.70 -5.15 -28.35
N GLY A 135 14.61 -4.45 -28.02
CA GLY A 135 13.37 -4.49 -28.79
C GLY A 135 12.35 -5.52 -28.30
N ILE A 136 12.50 -6.04 -27.07
CA ILE A 136 11.44 -6.82 -26.41
C ILE A 136 10.15 -5.99 -26.30
N ALA A 137 10.32 -4.70 -25.96
CA ALA A 137 9.32 -3.67 -26.00
C ALA A 137 9.86 -2.47 -26.78
N GLY A 138 8.97 -1.75 -27.44
CA GLY A 138 9.30 -0.58 -28.23
C GLY A 138 8.22 0.48 -28.11
N PHE A 139 8.63 1.74 -28.03
CA PHE A 139 7.74 2.88 -28.04
C PHE A 139 8.28 3.96 -28.98
N PHE A 140 7.40 4.63 -29.71
CA PHE A 140 7.78 5.54 -30.78
C PHE A 140 7.08 6.88 -30.58
N THR A 141 7.84 7.92 -30.27
CA THR A 141 7.33 9.31 -30.20
C THR A 141 7.62 10.06 -31.50
N GLU A 142 7.27 11.34 -31.58
CA GLU A 142 7.60 12.14 -32.77
C GLU A 142 9.11 12.24 -33.02
N GLU A 143 9.91 12.31 -31.96
CA GLU A 143 11.35 12.58 -32.03
C GLU A 143 12.22 11.42 -31.55
N LEU A 144 11.68 10.52 -30.72
CA LEU A 144 12.44 9.46 -30.04
C LEU A 144 11.94 8.07 -30.44
N VAL A 145 12.89 7.14 -30.54
CA VAL A 145 12.62 5.70 -30.59
C VAL A 145 13.15 5.08 -29.30
N VAL A 146 12.26 4.56 -28.48
CA VAL A 146 12.57 3.95 -27.19
C VAL A 146 12.49 2.43 -27.35
N MET A 147 13.54 1.72 -26.92
CA MET A 147 13.63 0.27 -26.99
C MET A 147 14.03 -0.29 -25.63
N GLY A 148 13.27 -1.27 -25.16
CA GLY A 148 13.58 -2.02 -23.95
C GLY A 148 14.69 -3.06 -24.19
N ALA A 149 15.60 -3.21 -23.22
CA ALA A 149 16.78 -4.07 -23.33
C ALA A 149 17.09 -4.78 -21.99
N PRO A 150 16.21 -5.71 -21.54
CA PRO A 150 16.23 -6.29 -20.20
C PRO A 150 17.43 -7.16 -19.89
N GLY A 151 18.13 -7.70 -20.89
CA GLY A 151 19.25 -8.61 -20.67
C GLY A 151 20.62 -7.93 -20.59
N SER A 152 20.68 -6.59 -20.58
CA SER A 152 21.93 -5.84 -20.37
C SER A 152 22.41 -5.95 -18.91
N PHE A 153 23.72 -5.85 -18.68
CA PHE A 153 24.37 -5.84 -17.36
C PHE A 153 23.92 -6.97 -16.43
N TYR A 154 24.10 -8.23 -16.85
CA TYR A 154 23.65 -9.42 -16.13
C TYR A 154 22.17 -9.33 -15.74
N TRP A 155 21.34 -8.99 -16.73
CA TRP A 155 19.89 -8.86 -16.60
C TRP A 155 19.42 -7.76 -15.62
N ALA A 156 20.28 -6.80 -15.29
CA ALA A 156 19.81 -5.51 -14.75
C ALA A 156 18.84 -4.84 -15.73
N GLY A 157 19.14 -4.95 -17.02
CA GLY A 157 18.39 -4.31 -18.08
C GLY A 157 18.69 -2.83 -18.24
N THR A 158 18.20 -2.27 -19.34
CA THR A 158 18.37 -0.85 -19.68
C THR A 158 17.31 -0.43 -20.69
N VAL A 159 17.22 0.88 -20.94
CA VAL A 159 16.38 1.46 -21.98
C VAL A 159 17.28 2.16 -23.00
N LYS A 160 17.18 1.74 -24.27
CA LYS A 160 17.92 2.34 -25.39
C LYS A 160 17.04 3.37 -26.09
N VAL A 161 17.44 4.64 -26.03
CA VAL A 161 16.68 5.75 -26.63
C VAL A 161 17.48 6.36 -27.78
N LEU A 162 16.93 6.35 -28.98
CA LEU A 162 17.49 6.96 -30.18
C LEU A 162 16.78 8.29 -30.45
N ASN A 163 17.55 9.36 -30.56
CA ASN A 163 17.10 10.64 -31.08
C ASN A 163 17.10 10.59 -32.61
N LEU A 164 15.93 10.81 -33.23
CA LEU A 164 15.79 10.77 -34.68
C LEU A 164 16.35 12.01 -35.38
N THR A 165 16.43 13.14 -34.69
CA THR A 165 16.90 14.42 -35.23
C THR A 165 18.42 14.41 -35.36
N ASP A 166 19.11 14.11 -34.25
CA ASP A 166 20.58 14.11 -34.20
C ASP A 166 21.20 12.77 -34.58
N ASN A 167 20.35 11.74 -34.73
CA ASN A 167 20.76 10.39 -35.05
C ASN A 167 21.70 9.74 -34.01
N THR A 168 21.57 10.11 -32.75
CA THR A 168 22.41 9.68 -31.63
C THR A 168 21.61 8.93 -30.57
N TYR A 169 22.28 8.01 -29.88
CA TYR A 169 21.70 7.30 -28.74
C TYR A 169 21.98 8.05 -27.43
N PHE A 170 20.97 8.19 -26.57
CA PHE A 170 21.20 8.65 -25.21
C PHE A 170 21.84 7.54 -24.38
N LYS A 171 22.84 7.90 -23.58
CA LYS A 171 23.53 6.97 -22.67
C LYS A 171 22.91 7.02 -21.29
N LEU A 172 22.51 5.86 -20.76
CA LEU A 172 22.15 5.73 -19.35
C LEU A 172 23.43 5.44 -18.57
N ASN A 173 23.87 6.36 -17.71
CA ASN A 173 25.05 6.21 -16.85
C ASN A 173 24.61 6.26 -15.37
N ASP A 174 23.93 5.21 -14.92
CA ASP A 174 23.51 5.07 -13.52
C ASP A 174 24.09 3.77 -12.94
N GLU A 175 25.17 3.88 -12.18
CA GLU A 175 25.87 2.75 -11.56
C GLU A 175 24.97 2.00 -10.56
N ALA A 176 24.01 2.68 -9.91
CA ALA A 176 23.11 2.04 -8.97
C ALA A 176 22.15 1.07 -9.68
N ILE A 177 21.72 1.40 -10.91
CA ILE A 177 20.96 0.47 -11.76
C ILE A 177 21.87 -0.65 -12.26
N MET A 178 23.05 -0.31 -12.81
CA MET A 178 23.92 -1.30 -13.45
C MET A 178 24.49 -2.35 -12.48
N ASN A 179 24.60 -2.03 -11.19
CA ASN A 179 25.08 -2.96 -10.16
C ASN A 179 24.00 -3.94 -9.67
N ARG A 180 22.71 -3.65 -9.92
CA ARG A 180 21.59 -4.54 -9.55
C ARG A 180 21.37 -5.58 -10.63
N ARG A 181 21.40 -6.86 -10.29
CA ARG A 181 21.23 -7.96 -11.27
C ARG A 181 19.79 -8.46 -11.28
N TYR A 182 19.36 -8.99 -12.43
CA TYR A 182 18.08 -9.68 -12.60
C TYR A 182 16.82 -8.85 -12.32
N THR A 183 16.85 -7.53 -12.54
CA THR A 183 15.67 -6.66 -12.37
C THR A 183 14.81 -6.55 -13.64
N TYR A 184 15.40 -6.88 -14.81
CA TYR A 184 14.76 -6.82 -16.14
C TYR A 184 14.27 -5.42 -16.55
N LEU A 185 15.02 -4.37 -16.21
CA LEU A 185 14.67 -3.01 -16.65
C LEU A 185 14.54 -2.92 -18.18
N GLY A 186 13.44 -2.34 -18.64
CA GLY A 186 13.11 -2.27 -20.06
C GLY A 186 12.35 -3.50 -20.56
N TYR A 187 11.77 -4.30 -19.67
CA TYR A 187 10.79 -5.33 -20.06
C TYR A 187 9.58 -4.70 -20.76
N ALA A 188 9.07 -3.59 -20.20
CA ALA A 188 8.13 -2.68 -20.83
C ALA A 188 8.73 -1.27 -20.92
N VAL A 189 8.29 -0.51 -21.94
CA VAL A 189 8.70 0.89 -22.12
C VAL A 189 7.51 1.72 -22.58
N THR A 190 7.43 2.96 -22.09
CA THR A 190 6.50 3.99 -22.58
C THR A 190 7.17 5.36 -22.52
N ALA A 191 6.59 6.37 -23.14
CA ALA A 191 7.05 7.75 -23.05
C ALA A 191 5.86 8.71 -23.03
N GLY A 192 6.02 9.83 -22.33
CA GLY A 192 4.97 10.82 -22.13
C GLY A 192 5.52 12.12 -21.54
N HIS A 193 4.61 13.03 -21.20
CA HIS A 193 4.92 14.35 -20.64
C HIS A 193 4.70 14.34 -19.12
N PHE A 194 5.65 13.78 -18.37
CA PHE A 194 5.49 13.62 -16.92
C PHE A 194 5.95 14.84 -16.14
N SER A 195 7.11 15.40 -16.50
CA SER A 195 7.71 16.50 -15.74
C SER A 195 7.27 17.88 -16.22
N HIS A 196 7.07 18.06 -17.53
CA HIS A 196 6.60 19.30 -18.13
C HIS A 196 5.86 18.99 -19.46
N PRO A 197 4.83 19.76 -19.86
CA PRO A 197 4.06 19.50 -21.08
C PRO A 197 4.86 19.51 -22.39
N SER A 198 6.05 20.12 -22.38
CA SER A 198 6.94 20.22 -23.56
C SER A 198 8.12 19.25 -23.54
N THR A 199 8.33 18.51 -22.45
CA THR A 199 9.46 17.59 -22.32
C THR A 199 8.97 16.16 -22.39
N THR A 200 9.57 15.35 -23.27
CA THR A 200 9.28 13.91 -23.32
C THR A 200 10.18 13.18 -22.33
N ASP A 201 9.56 12.52 -21.37
CA ASP A 201 10.21 11.64 -20.41
C ASP A 201 9.89 10.18 -20.77
N VAL A 202 10.80 9.28 -20.40
CA VAL A 202 10.76 7.85 -20.74
C VAL A 202 10.58 7.04 -19.47
N VAL A 203 9.72 6.03 -19.51
CA VAL A 203 9.48 5.11 -18.39
C VAL A 203 9.87 3.70 -18.80
N GLY A 204 10.64 3.03 -17.95
CA GLY A 204 11.04 1.63 -18.11
C GLY A 204 10.52 0.79 -16.95
N GLY A 205 9.88 -0.34 -17.28
CA GLY A 205 9.42 -1.32 -16.30
C GLY A 205 10.51 -2.32 -15.95
N ALA A 206 10.63 -2.65 -14.67
CA ALA A 206 11.57 -3.61 -14.10
C ALA A 206 10.81 -4.60 -13.19
N PRO A 207 10.07 -5.57 -13.78
CA PRO A 207 9.10 -6.39 -13.04
C PRO A 207 9.71 -7.40 -12.06
N GLN A 208 11.02 -7.64 -12.13
CA GLN A 208 11.74 -8.52 -11.20
C GLN A 208 12.52 -7.76 -10.13
N ASP A 209 12.52 -6.42 -10.14
CA ASP A 209 13.26 -5.63 -9.15
C ASP A 209 12.74 -5.90 -7.74
N GLU A 210 13.64 -6.32 -6.84
CA GLU A 210 13.34 -6.74 -5.46
C GLU A 210 12.23 -7.80 -5.33
N GLY A 211 11.91 -8.52 -6.42
CA GLY A 211 10.82 -9.51 -6.46
C GLY A 211 9.41 -8.93 -6.38
N ILE A 212 9.26 -7.61 -6.25
CA ILE A 212 7.97 -6.89 -6.16
C ILE A 212 7.67 -6.18 -7.48
N GLY A 213 8.70 -5.71 -8.19
CA GLY A 213 8.60 -5.00 -9.45
C GLY A 213 8.55 -3.48 -9.27
N LYS A 214 9.17 -2.75 -10.19
CA LYS A 214 9.26 -1.28 -10.17
C LYS A 214 9.07 -0.65 -11.56
N SER A 215 8.66 0.61 -11.59
CA SER A 215 8.74 1.48 -12.78
C SER A 215 9.70 2.64 -12.54
N LEU A 216 10.64 2.84 -13.48
CA LEU A 216 11.71 3.84 -13.40
C LEU A 216 11.55 4.90 -14.48
N TYR A 217 11.84 6.15 -14.13
CA TYR A 217 11.60 7.32 -14.96
C TYR A 217 12.92 8.00 -15.34
N PHE A 218 13.02 8.37 -16.61
CA PHE A 218 14.23 8.95 -17.21
C PHE A 218 13.88 10.17 -18.04
N ARG A 219 14.61 11.26 -17.85
CA ARG A 219 14.60 12.40 -18.78
C ARG A 219 15.71 12.25 -19.79
N ALA A 220 15.37 12.45 -21.07
CA ALA A 220 16.34 12.56 -22.13
C ALA A 220 16.91 13.99 -22.17
N ASP A 221 18.11 14.18 -21.61
CA ASP A 221 18.80 15.47 -21.67
C ASP A 221 19.59 15.60 -22.98
N ARG A 222 19.06 16.41 -23.91
CA ARG A 222 19.69 16.68 -25.20
C ARG A 222 21.06 17.34 -25.09
N ARG A 223 21.33 18.11 -24.03
CA ARG A 223 22.59 18.84 -23.89
C ARG A 223 23.75 17.91 -23.55
N SER A 224 23.54 17.00 -22.60
CA SER A 224 24.53 16.01 -22.19
C SER A 224 24.52 14.74 -23.05
N GLY A 225 23.42 14.47 -23.77
CA GLY A 225 23.23 13.20 -24.48
C GLY A 225 23.04 12.02 -23.53
N THR A 226 22.57 12.27 -22.31
CA THR A 226 22.38 11.25 -21.26
C THR A 226 20.93 11.07 -20.88
N LEU A 227 20.58 9.87 -20.42
CA LEU A 227 19.33 9.59 -19.73
C LEU A 227 19.54 9.81 -18.24
N ILE A 228 18.86 10.80 -17.68
CA ILE A 228 18.97 11.15 -16.27
C ILE A 228 17.77 10.54 -15.54
N ARG A 229 18.04 9.66 -14.57
CA ARG A 229 17.01 9.07 -13.74
C ARG A 229 16.48 10.08 -12.73
N PHE A 230 15.16 10.10 -12.51
CA PHE A 230 14.58 10.77 -11.35
C PHE A 230 14.42 9.82 -10.17
N PHE A 231 14.57 10.33 -8.95
CA PHE A 231 14.41 9.51 -7.73
C PHE A 231 12.98 8.97 -7.52
N ARG A 232 12.01 9.48 -8.28
CA ARG A 232 10.61 9.05 -8.26
C ARG A 232 10.49 7.73 -9.02
N HIS A 233 10.04 6.68 -8.33
CA HIS A 233 9.80 5.35 -8.86
C HIS A 233 8.53 4.81 -8.21
N GLN A 234 7.76 4.00 -8.93
CA GLN A 234 6.62 3.29 -8.34
C GLN A 234 7.03 1.85 -8.07
N THR A 235 6.65 1.35 -6.90
CA THR A 235 6.93 -0.01 -6.46
C THR A 235 5.61 -0.76 -6.34
N GLY A 236 5.58 -2.02 -6.77
CA GLY A 236 4.39 -2.85 -6.61
C GLY A 236 4.04 -3.09 -5.14
N SER A 237 2.82 -3.58 -4.90
CA SER A 237 2.33 -3.89 -3.55
C SER A 237 2.55 -5.35 -3.14
N LYS A 238 2.68 -6.27 -4.11
CA LYS A 238 2.81 -7.72 -3.87
C LYS A 238 4.02 -8.34 -4.56
N MET A 239 4.72 -9.19 -3.82
CA MET A 239 5.82 -10.00 -4.35
C MET A 239 5.30 -10.99 -5.41
N GLY A 240 6.03 -11.14 -6.51
CA GLY A 240 5.66 -12.04 -7.61
C GLY A 240 4.55 -11.52 -8.53
N SER A 241 3.98 -10.33 -8.26
CA SER A 241 2.89 -9.74 -9.04
C SER A 241 3.30 -9.30 -10.46
N TYR A 242 4.61 -9.25 -10.71
CA TYR A 242 5.19 -8.84 -11.98
C TYR A 242 4.84 -7.38 -12.36
N PHE A 243 4.75 -6.51 -11.35
CA PHE A 243 4.43 -5.09 -11.48
C PHE A 243 5.43 -4.35 -12.37
N GLY A 244 4.96 -3.62 -13.37
CA GLY A 244 5.81 -2.95 -14.36
C GLY A 244 6.08 -3.79 -15.60
N SER A 245 5.33 -4.86 -15.81
CA SER A 245 5.40 -5.70 -17.02
C SER A 245 4.63 -5.13 -18.21
N SER A 246 3.67 -4.23 -17.96
CA SER A 246 3.00 -3.41 -18.96
C SER A 246 2.88 -1.97 -18.44
N LEU A 247 2.98 -1.00 -19.35
CA LEU A 247 2.96 0.42 -19.04
C LEU A 247 2.16 1.18 -20.08
N CYS A 248 1.32 2.13 -19.66
CA CYS A 248 0.62 3.04 -20.56
C CYS A 248 0.70 4.46 -20.02
N ALA A 249 1.25 5.38 -20.83
CA ALA A 249 1.28 6.80 -20.53
C ALA A 249 0.14 7.47 -21.31
N VAL A 250 -0.73 8.18 -20.62
CA VAL A 250 -1.93 8.81 -21.19
C VAL A 250 -2.36 9.97 -20.28
N ASP A 251 -2.82 11.07 -20.85
CA ASP A 251 -3.35 12.22 -20.10
C ASP A 251 -4.85 11.98 -19.87
N LEU A 252 -5.24 11.36 -18.75
CA LEU A 252 -6.62 10.90 -18.53
C LEU A 252 -7.57 12.05 -18.22
N ASN A 253 -7.06 13.09 -17.54
CA ASN A 253 -7.81 14.26 -17.11
C ASN A 253 -7.67 15.48 -18.03
N ALA A 254 -6.98 15.32 -19.17
CA ALA A 254 -6.75 16.34 -20.20
C ALA A 254 -6.10 17.63 -19.66
N ASP A 255 -5.17 17.51 -18.72
CA ASP A 255 -4.46 18.65 -18.09
C ASP A 255 -3.14 19.02 -18.80
N GLY A 256 -2.74 18.24 -19.81
CA GLY A 256 -1.52 18.41 -20.59
C GLY A 256 -0.32 17.66 -20.04
N LEU A 257 -0.47 16.93 -18.93
CA LEU A 257 0.53 16.02 -18.37
C LEU A 257 0.09 14.57 -18.56
N SER A 258 1.05 13.68 -18.76
CA SER A 258 0.75 12.25 -18.84
C SER A 258 0.63 11.65 -17.44
N ASP A 259 -0.45 10.91 -17.24
CA ASP A 259 -0.65 9.94 -16.16
C ASP A 259 -0.03 8.59 -16.54
N LEU A 260 0.07 7.68 -15.57
CA LEU A 260 0.65 6.36 -15.79
C LEU A 260 -0.24 5.25 -15.27
N LEU A 261 -0.50 4.26 -16.13
CA LEU A 261 -1.05 2.96 -15.73
C LEU A 261 0.05 1.92 -15.74
N VAL A 262 0.14 1.14 -14.67
CA VAL A 262 1.14 0.08 -14.50
C VAL A 262 0.45 -1.25 -14.26
N GLY A 263 0.73 -2.23 -15.11
CA GLY A 263 0.17 -3.58 -14.99
C GLY A 263 0.98 -4.51 -14.10
N ALA A 264 0.26 -5.34 -13.36
CA ALA A 264 0.73 -6.45 -12.54
C ALA A 264 -0.15 -7.69 -12.85
N PRO A 265 0.05 -8.34 -14.01
CA PRO A 265 -0.81 -9.42 -14.49
C PRO A 265 -0.76 -10.67 -13.60
N MET A 266 0.31 -10.88 -12.83
CA MET A 266 0.43 -12.00 -11.88
C MET A 266 0.03 -11.57 -10.46
N PHE A 267 -0.67 -10.45 -10.32
CA PHE A 267 -1.22 -10.05 -9.03
C PHE A 267 -2.29 -11.06 -8.58
N SER A 268 -2.14 -11.57 -7.37
CA SER A 268 -2.98 -12.60 -6.77
C SER A 268 -3.61 -12.07 -5.48
N GLU A 269 -4.94 -11.95 -5.42
CA GLU A 269 -5.66 -12.01 -4.14
C GLU A 269 -5.91 -13.45 -3.74
N ILE A 270 -6.39 -14.26 -4.70
CA ILE A 270 -6.65 -15.68 -4.49
C ILE A 270 -5.82 -16.49 -5.48
N ARG A 271 -5.97 -16.26 -6.80
CA ARG A 271 -5.28 -17.01 -7.86
C ARG A 271 -5.18 -16.24 -9.20
N ASP A 272 -4.22 -15.33 -9.25
CA ASP A 272 -3.69 -14.61 -10.42
C ASP A 272 -4.76 -13.88 -11.26
N GLU A 273 -5.59 -13.10 -10.57
CA GLU A 273 -6.61 -12.27 -11.22
C GLU A 273 -5.98 -11.16 -12.09
N GLY A 274 -4.85 -10.63 -11.64
CA GLY A 274 -4.18 -9.48 -12.24
C GLY A 274 -4.73 -8.13 -11.75
N GLN A 275 -3.91 -7.09 -11.86
CA GLN A 275 -4.24 -5.74 -11.40
C GLN A 275 -3.56 -4.68 -12.27
N VAL A 276 -4.19 -3.52 -12.41
CA VAL A 276 -3.56 -2.31 -12.98
C VAL A 276 -3.66 -1.18 -11.98
N THR A 277 -2.53 -0.60 -11.59
CA THR A 277 -2.49 0.58 -10.72
C THR A 277 -2.44 1.85 -11.55
N VAL A 278 -3.28 2.82 -11.20
CA VAL A 278 -3.42 4.09 -11.91
C VAL A 278 -2.80 5.21 -11.08
N TYR A 279 -1.85 5.93 -11.67
CA TYR A 279 -1.17 7.06 -11.07
C TYR A 279 -1.48 8.35 -11.81
N ILE A 280 -2.08 9.31 -11.12
CA ILE A 280 -2.41 10.64 -11.66
C ILE A 280 -1.28 11.61 -11.39
N ASN A 281 -0.94 12.42 -12.39
CA ASN A 281 0.16 13.37 -12.32
C ASN A 281 -0.30 14.71 -11.74
N ARG A 282 0.21 15.07 -10.55
CA ARG A 282 -0.03 16.37 -9.90
C ARG A 282 0.96 17.47 -10.28
N GLY A 283 1.78 17.23 -11.32
CA GLY A 283 2.79 18.17 -11.79
C GLY A 283 4.21 17.89 -11.31
N ASN A 284 5.20 18.39 -12.05
CA ASN A 284 6.63 18.15 -11.81
C ASN A 284 6.98 16.64 -11.68
N GLY A 285 6.23 15.76 -12.36
CA GLY A 285 6.37 14.30 -12.27
C GLY A 285 5.94 13.72 -10.91
N ALA A 286 5.00 14.36 -10.19
CA ALA A 286 4.45 13.85 -8.94
C ALA A 286 3.28 12.93 -9.26
N LEU A 287 3.56 11.63 -9.31
CA LEU A 287 2.55 10.62 -9.62
C LEU A 287 1.98 10.09 -8.31
N GLU A 288 0.71 10.39 -8.08
CA GLU A 288 -0.08 9.93 -6.93
C GLU A 288 -0.93 8.74 -7.35
N GLU A 289 -0.92 7.68 -6.55
CA GLU A 289 -1.80 6.54 -6.76
C GLU A 289 -3.26 6.97 -6.54
N GLN A 290 -4.09 6.82 -7.57
CA GLN A 290 -5.52 7.12 -7.47
C GLN A 290 -6.31 5.88 -7.05
N LEU A 291 -6.14 4.78 -7.79
CA LEU A 291 -6.87 3.53 -7.57
C LEU A 291 -6.19 2.35 -8.27
N ALA A 292 -6.67 1.15 -7.95
CA ALA A 292 -6.32 -0.08 -8.63
C ALA A 292 -7.55 -0.66 -9.38
N LEU A 293 -7.36 -1.03 -10.63
CA LEU A 293 -8.35 -1.70 -11.48
C LEU A 293 -8.14 -3.21 -11.46
N SER A 294 -9.22 -3.98 -11.39
CA SER A 294 -9.20 -5.45 -11.30
C SER A 294 -10.13 -6.17 -12.29
N GLY A 295 -10.78 -5.44 -13.21
CA GLY A 295 -11.77 -6.03 -14.13
C GLY A 295 -12.91 -6.71 -13.38
N ASP A 296 -13.24 -7.95 -13.76
CA ASP A 296 -14.23 -8.78 -13.05
C ASP A 296 -13.62 -9.67 -11.94
N GLY A 297 -12.30 -9.56 -11.66
CA GLY A 297 -11.61 -10.43 -10.70
C GLY A 297 -11.65 -11.91 -11.09
N ALA A 298 -11.64 -12.20 -12.39
CA ALA A 298 -11.78 -13.55 -12.91
C ALA A 298 -10.51 -14.39 -12.62
N TYR A 299 -10.73 -15.68 -12.38
CA TYR A 299 -9.67 -16.65 -12.10
C TYR A 299 -8.62 -16.70 -13.21
N ASN A 300 -7.33 -16.56 -12.84
CA ASN A 300 -6.19 -16.67 -13.75
C ASN A 300 -6.36 -15.82 -15.03
N ALA A 301 -6.95 -14.63 -14.90
CA ALA A 301 -7.32 -13.79 -16.03
C ALA A 301 -6.12 -13.01 -16.61
N HIS A 302 -5.10 -12.79 -15.79
CA HIS A 302 -3.94 -11.94 -16.10
C HIS A 302 -4.37 -10.53 -16.54
N PHE A 303 -5.31 -9.94 -15.79
CA PHE A 303 -5.74 -8.57 -16.05
C PHE A 303 -4.56 -7.60 -15.91
N GLY A 304 -4.35 -6.76 -16.92
CA GLY A 304 -3.20 -5.85 -16.98
C GLY A 304 -2.00 -6.38 -17.75
N GLU A 305 -2.11 -7.54 -18.41
CA GLU A 305 -1.05 -8.06 -19.28
C GLU A 305 -0.73 -7.11 -20.44
N SER A 306 -1.75 -6.43 -20.97
CA SER A 306 -1.56 -5.34 -21.93
C SER A 306 -2.48 -4.17 -21.63
N ILE A 307 -1.98 -2.96 -21.87
CA ILE A 307 -2.70 -1.70 -21.65
C ILE A 307 -2.45 -0.83 -22.87
N ALA A 308 -3.50 -0.22 -23.42
CA ALA A 308 -3.39 0.66 -24.58
C ALA A 308 -4.26 1.90 -24.42
N SER A 309 -3.70 3.07 -24.73
CA SER A 309 -4.48 4.29 -24.93
C SER A 309 -5.27 4.18 -26.23
N LEU A 310 -6.55 4.53 -26.16
CA LEU A 310 -7.49 4.48 -27.28
C LEU A 310 -7.74 5.87 -27.89
N GLY A 311 -7.25 6.93 -27.25
CA GLY A 311 -7.74 8.29 -27.49
C GLY A 311 -9.15 8.45 -26.94
N ASP A 312 -9.81 9.55 -27.29
CA ASP A 312 -11.20 9.83 -26.90
C ASP A 312 -12.16 8.99 -27.76
N LEU A 313 -12.69 7.89 -27.21
CA LEU A 313 -13.53 6.91 -27.90
C LEU A 313 -15.00 7.34 -27.95
N ASP A 314 -15.46 8.20 -27.02
CA ASP A 314 -16.86 8.60 -26.88
C ASP A 314 -17.15 10.10 -27.13
N ASP A 315 -16.15 10.85 -27.60
CA ASP A 315 -16.16 12.28 -27.94
C ASP A 315 -16.54 13.13 -26.70
N ASP A 316 -15.94 12.82 -25.54
CA ASP A 316 -16.11 13.55 -24.29
C ASP A 316 -14.93 14.48 -23.93
N ARG A 317 -13.88 14.46 -24.76
CA ARG A 317 -12.59 15.17 -24.67
C ARG A 317 -11.57 14.57 -23.73
N PHE A 318 -11.88 13.46 -23.07
CA PHE A 318 -10.95 12.73 -22.22
C PHE A 318 -10.47 11.46 -22.94
N PRO A 319 -9.16 11.17 -22.95
CA PRO A 319 -8.65 9.92 -23.50
C PRO A 319 -9.06 8.69 -22.70
N ASP A 320 -9.42 7.63 -23.43
CA ASP A 320 -9.83 6.35 -22.88
C ASP A 320 -8.72 5.31 -22.96
N VAL A 321 -8.87 4.24 -22.17
CA VAL A 321 -7.91 3.14 -22.10
C VAL A 321 -8.57 1.77 -22.23
N ALA A 322 -7.86 0.84 -22.88
CA ALA A 322 -8.18 -0.58 -22.87
C ALA A 322 -7.20 -1.35 -21.99
N VAL A 323 -7.72 -2.30 -21.22
CA VAL A 323 -6.93 -3.26 -20.43
C VAL A 323 -7.25 -4.69 -20.86
N GLY A 324 -6.22 -5.46 -21.18
CA GLY A 324 -6.33 -6.85 -21.62
C GLY A 324 -6.24 -7.85 -20.46
N ALA A 325 -7.03 -8.91 -20.57
CA ALA A 325 -7.02 -10.09 -19.70
C ALA A 325 -7.04 -11.36 -20.59
N PRO A 326 -5.93 -11.67 -21.26
CA PRO A 326 -5.91 -12.66 -22.34
C PRO A 326 -6.12 -14.11 -21.88
N MET A 327 -5.92 -14.41 -20.59
CA MET A 327 -6.10 -15.76 -20.04
C MET A 327 -7.52 -16.01 -19.48
N GLU A 328 -8.35 -14.97 -19.42
CA GLU A 328 -9.73 -15.07 -18.94
C GLU A 328 -10.57 -16.06 -19.77
N ASP A 329 -11.54 -16.72 -19.13
CA ASP A 329 -12.44 -17.69 -19.75
C ASP A 329 -11.69 -18.82 -20.50
N ASP A 330 -10.72 -19.47 -19.84
CA ASP A 330 -9.89 -20.55 -20.41
C ASP A 330 -9.15 -20.11 -21.69
N PHE A 331 -8.37 -19.03 -21.57
CA PHE A 331 -7.64 -18.41 -22.67
C PHE A 331 -8.52 -17.91 -23.82
N SER A 332 -9.84 -17.79 -23.65
CA SER A 332 -10.66 -17.09 -24.65
C SER A 332 -10.27 -15.62 -24.74
N GLY A 333 -9.91 -15.04 -23.59
CA GLY A 333 -9.42 -13.68 -23.42
C GLY A 333 -10.53 -12.63 -23.40
N ALA A 334 -10.26 -11.53 -22.69
CA ALA A 334 -11.15 -10.39 -22.59
C ALA A 334 -10.38 -9.07 -22.67
N VAL A 335 -11.09 -8.00 -23.03
CA VAL A 335 -10.61 -6.62 -23.00
C VAL A 335 -11.65 -5.75 -22.32
N TYR A 336 -11.20 -4.89 -21.41
CA TYR A 336 -12.02 -3.96 -20.64
C TYR A 336 -11.72 -2.54 -21.09
N ILE A 337 -12.76 -1.75 -21.36
CA ILE A 337 -12.64 -0.35 -21.78
C ILE A 337 -13.02 0.54 -20.60
N TYR A 338 -12.14 1.46 -20.24
CA TYR A 338 -12.33 2.43 -19.18
C TYR A 338 -12.28 3.84 -19.75
N HIS A 339 -13.22 4.68 -19.31
CA HIS A 339 -13.26 6.07 -19.74
C HIS A 339 -12.45 6.96 -18.81
N GLY A 340 -11.77 7.94 -19.41
CA GLY A 340 -11.19 9.07 -18.68
C GLY A 340 -12.28 10.04 -18.21
N ASP A 341 -11.97 10.88 -17.24
CA ASP A 341 -12.75 12.07 -16.90
C ASP A 341 -11.88 13.14 -16.23
N ALA A 342 -12.48 14.28 -15.88
CA ALA A 342 -11.77 15.38 -15.24
C ALA A 342 -11.06 15.01 -13.93
N ASP A 343 -11.46 13.93 -13.25
CA ASP A 343 -10.86 13.46 -12.01
C ASP A 343 -9.79 12.37 -12.26
N GLY A 344 -9.63 11.88 -13.49
CA GLY A 344 -8.69 10.83 -13.88
C GLY A 344 -9.38 9.72 -14.66
N ILE A 345 -9.60 8.57 -14.04
CA ILE A 345 -10.27 7.41 -14.67
C ILE A 345 -11.55 7.01 -13.93
N VAL A 346 -12.59 6.65 -14.69
CA VAL A 346 -13.82 6.09 -14.11
C VAL A 346 -13.54 4.67 -13.61
N PRO A 347 -13.76 4.34 -12.31
CA PRO A 347 -13.41 3.02 -11.75
C PRO A 347 -14.18 1.85 -12.39
N GLN A 348 -15.40 2.10 -12.84
CA GLN A 348 -16.23 1.10 -13.53
C GLN A 348 -15.91 1.10 -15.03
N TYR A 349 -15.61 -0.07 -15.60
CA TYR A 349 -15.45 -0.19 -17.05
C TYR A 349 -16.78 0.09 -17.77
N SER A 350 -16.70 0.75 -18.92
CA SER A 350 -17.87 1.04 -19.76
C SER A 350 -18.27 -0.13 -20.65
N MET A 351 -17.30 -0.97 -21.01
CA MET A 351 -17.51 -2.11 -21.89
C MET A 351 -16.52 -3.24 -21.59
N LYS A 352 -17.03 -4.49 -21.63
CA LYS A 352 -16.21 -5.71 -21.66
C LYS A 352 -16.39 -6.43 -23.00
N LEU A 353 -15.28 -6.67 -23.67
CA LEU A 353 -15.18 -7.38 -24.93
C LEU A 353 -14.63 -8.79 -24.67
N SER A 354 -15.51 -9.80 -24.71
CA SER A 354 -15.10 -11.20 -24.58
C SER A 354 -14.74 -11.79 -25.95
N GLY A 355 -13.53 -12.36 -26.06
CA GLY A 355 -13.06 -13.01 -27.28
C GLY A 355 -14.03 -14.09 -27.75
N ARG A 356 -14.56 -14.90 -26.82
CA ARG A 356 -15.53 -15.98 -27.10
C ARG A 356 -16.85 -15.46 -27.68
N LYS A 357 -17.32 -14.28 -27.25
CA LYS A 357 -18.53 -13.64 -27.78
C LYS A 357 -18.33 -13.10 -29.20
N ILE A 358 -17.13 -12.63 -29.51
CA ILE A 358 -16.78 -12.14 -30.85
C ILE A 358 -16.63 -13.31 -31.81
N SER A 359 -15.87 -14.33 -31.42
CA SER A 359 -15.71 -15.56 -32.18
C SER A 359 -15.17 -16.68 -31.29
N PRO A 360 -15.77 -17.88 -31.31
CA PRO A 360 -15.40 -18.97 -30.41
C PRO A 360 -14.00 -19.55 -30.67
N VAL A 361 -13.37 -19.22 -31.81
CA VAL A 361 -12.03 -19.70 -32.16
C VAL A 361 -10.91 -18.82 -31.62
N LEU A 362 -11.22 -17.62 -31.10
CA LEU A 362 -10.22 -16.68 -30.60
C LEU A 362 -9.63 -17.17 -29.29
N ARG A 363 -8.31 -17.11 -29.18
CA ARG A 363 -7.53 -17.49 -28.00
C ARG A 363 -6.47 -16.43 -27.72
N MET A 364 -6.26 -16.12 -26.44
CA MET A 364 -5.44 -15.02 -25.94
C MET A 364 -5.82 -13.66 -26.52
N PHE A 365 -7.12 -13.45 -26.69
CA PHE A 365 -7.69 -12.18 -27.11
C PHE A 365 -7.39 -11.10 -26.07
N GLY A 366 -6.70 -10.04 -26.47
CA GLY A 366 -6.28 -8.97 -25.54
C GLY A 366 -4.82 -9.07 -25.09
N GLN A 367 -4.01 -9.95 -25.68
CA GLN A 367 -2.55 -10.01 -25.41
C GLN A 367 -1.81 -8.77 -25.93
N SER A 368 -2.30 -8.18 -27.02
CA SER A 368 -1.71 -6.98 -27.62
C SER A 368 -2.83 -6.11 -28.18
N MET A 369 -2.73 -4.80 -28.00
CA MET A 369 -3.76 -3.86 -28.44
C MET A 369 -3.14 -2.59 -29.03
N SER A 370 -3.85 -1.96 -29.97
CA SER A 370 -3.48 -0.66 -30.51
C SER A 370 -4.74 0.11 -30.89
N GLY A 371 -4.87 1.34 -30.38
CA GLY A 371 -5.98 2.25 -30.65
C GLY A 371 -5.50 3.65 -31.07
N GLY A 372 -6.41 4.64 -31.01
CA GLY A 372 -6.11 6.04 -31.27
C GLY A 372 -6.06 6.44 -32.76
N ILE A 373 -6.62 5.63 -33.65
CA ILE A 373 -6.68 5.93 -35.09
C ILE A 373 -8.07 5.59 -35.61
N ASP A 374 -8.73 6.57 -36.23
CA ASP A 374 -9.94 6.37 -37.02
C ASP A 374 -9.58 5.68 -38.35
N MET A 375 -10.05 4.45 -38.55
CA MET A 375 -9.73 3.63 -39.72
C MET A 375 -10.83 3.63 -40.78
N ASP A 376 -12.02 4.17 -40.49
CA ASP A 376 -13.15 4.23 -41.43
C ASP A 376 -13.66 5.64 -41.75
N GLY A 377 -13.05 6.66 -41.16
CA GLY A 377 -13.30 8.07 -41.43
C GLY A 377 -14.57 8.61 -40.76
N ASN A 378 -15.08 7.93 -39.72
CA ASN A 378 -16.30 8.35 -39.02
C ASN A 378 -16.07 9.42 -37.94
N GLY A 379 -14.81 9.74 -37.65
CA GLY A 379 -14.39 10.74 -36.65
C GLY A 379 -14.12 10.19 -35.25
N TYR A 380 -14.25 8.89 -35.03
CA TYR A 380 -13.98 8.20 -33.76
C TYR A 380 -12.80 7.23 -33.92
N PRO A 381 -11.91 7.11 -32.91
CA PRO A 381 -10.78 6.20 -32.99
C PRO A 381 -11.22 4.74 -32.91
N ASP A 382 -10.62 3.89 -33.72
CA ASP A 382 -10.87 2.45 -33.73
C ASP A 382 -9.83 1.68 -32.91
N VAL A 383 -10.13 0.41 -32.61
CA VAL A 383 -9.28 -0.45 -31.78
C VAL A 383 -8.94 -1.74 -32.51
N THR A 384 -7.67 -2.14 -32.45
CA THR A 384 -7.19 -3.44 -32.92
C THR A 384 -6.72 -4.30 -31.76
N ILE A 385 -7.14 -5.56 -31.75
CA ILE A 385 -6.87 -6.51 -30.66
C ILE A 385 -6.29 -7.79 -31.25
N GLY A 386 -5.14 -8.21 -30.73
CA GLY A 386 -4.46 -9.45 -31.10
C GLY A 386 -4.96 -10.66 -30.31
N ALA A 387 -5.03 -11.81 -30.99
CA ALA A 387 -5.34 -13.13 -30.44
C ALA A 387 -4.33 -14.14 -31.01
N PHE A 388 -3.10 -14.09 -30.51
CA PHE A 388 -1.95 -14.72 -31.17
C PHE A 388 -2.02 -16.25 -31.20
N MET A 389 -2.66 -16.89 -30.21
CA MET A 389 -2.81 -18.36 -30.21
C MET A 389 -3.76 -18.86 -31.30
N SER A 390 -4.53 -17.96 -31.92
CA SER A 390 -5.43 -18.24 -33.05
C SER A 390 -4.96 -17.57 -34.35
N ASP A 391 -3.72 -17.08 -34.41
CA ASP A 391 -3.13 -16.38 -35.55
C ASP A 391 -4.03 -15.26 -36.12
N SER A 392 -4.75 -14.57 -35.23
CA SER A 392 -5.83 -13.65 -35.61
C SER A 392 -5.66 -12.26 -35.01
N VAL A 393 -6.12 -11.25 -35.75
CA VAL A 393 -6.30 -9.86 -35.29
C VAL A 393 -7.74 -9.44 -35.54
N VAL A 394 -8.32 -8.72 -34.59
CA VAL A 394 -9.69 -8.19 -34.68
C VAL A 394 -9.63 -6.67 -34.75
N LEU A 395 -10.29 -6.09 -35.75
CA LEU A 395 -10.56 -4.66 -35.83
C LEU A 395 -11.97 -4.41 -35.30
N LEU A 396 -12.08 -3.59 -34.26
CA LEU A 396 -13.33 -3.08 -33.73
C LEU A 396 -13.45 -1.61 -34.08
N ARG A 397 -14.55 -1.26 -34.75
CA ARG A 397 -14.83 0.12 -35.16
C ARG A 397 -15.72 0.82 -34.15
N ALA A 398 -15.37 2.04 -33.79
CA ALA A 398 -16.14 2.85 -32.85
C ALA A 398 -17.44 3.33 -33.49
N ARG A 399 -18.54 3.28 -32.72
CA ARG A 399 -19.86 3.71 -33.19
C ARG A 399 -20.06 5.18 -32.82
N PRO A 400 -20.71 6.00 -33.68
CA PRO A 400 -20.99 7.39 -33.35
C PRO A 400 -21.80 7.53 -32.05
N VAL A 401 -21.30 8.35 -31.13
CA VAL A 401 -21.93 8.57 -29.82
C VAL A 401 -22.85 9.78 -29.88
N ILE A 402 -24.08 9.60 -29.40
CA ILE A 402 -25.07 10.68 -29.31
C ILE A 402 -25.48 10.97 -27.87
N THR A 403 -25.69 12.25 -27.61
CA THR A 403 -26.21 12.78 -26.35
C THR A 403 -27.61 13.32 -26.59
N VAL A 404 -28.58 12.81 -25.84
CA VAL A 404 -29.98 13.27 -25.88
C VAL A 404 -30.24 14.15 -24.68
N ASP A 405 -30.48 15.43 -24.94
CA ASP A 405 -30.97 16.39 -23.96
C ASP A 405 -32.47 16.17 -23.79
N VAL A 406 -32.90 15.84 -22.57
CA VAL A 406 -34.32 15.64 -22.22
C VAL A 406 -34.71 16.67 -21.18
N SER A 407 -35.81 17.39 -21.43
CA SER A 407 -36.36 18.37 -20.51
C SER A 407 -37.81 18.03 -20.19
N ILE A 408 -38.16 17.94 -18.91
CA ILE A 408 -39.53 17.72 -18.45
C ILE A 408 -40.02 19.02 -17.79
N PHE A 409 -40.98 19.69 -18.41
CA PHE A 409 -41.60 20.90 -17.87
C PHE A 409 -42.87 20.54 -17.08
N LEU A 410 -42.93 21.01 -15.83
CA LEU A 410 -44.01 20.81 -14.87
C LEU A 410 -44.49 22.18 -14.35
N PRO A 411 -45.75 22.30 -13.90
CA PRO A 411 -46.22 23.52 -13.22
C PRO A 411 -45.56 23.69 -11.85
N VAL A 412 -45.72 24.88 -11.24
CA VAL A 412 -45.06 25.24 -9.97
C VAL A 412 -45.53 24.37 -8.80
N SER A 413 -46.84 24.11 -8.69
CA SER A 413 -47.41 23.26 -7.64
C SER A 413 -48.79 22.72 -8.04
N ILE A 414 -49.22 21.67 -7.34
CA ILE A 414 -50.54 21.06 -7.52
C ILE A 414 -51.48 21.60 -6.44
N ASN A 415 -52.49 22.37 -6.83
CA ASN A 415 -53.54 22.82 -5.94
C ASN A 415 -54.66 21.77 -5.85
N ILE A 416 -54.73 21.02 -4.74
CA ILE A 416 -55.73 19.96 -4.56
C ILE A 416 -57.16 20.53 -4.38
N THR A 417 -57.28 21.78 -3.94
CA THR A 417 -58.57 22.40 -3.61
C THR A 417 -59.35 22.94 -4.81
N ALA A 418 -58.71 23.04 -5.98
CA ALA A 418 -59.29 23.63 -7.18
C ALA A 418 -59.22 22.65 -8.36
N PRO A 419 -60.18 21.71 -8.49
CA PRO A 419 -60.22 20.77 -9.60
C PRO A 419 -60.39 21.48 -10.96
N GLN A 420 -59.44 21.25 -11.86
CA GLN A 420 -59.38 21.91 -13.18
C GLN A 420 -59.89 21.02 -14.33
N CYS A 421 -59.91 19.69 -14.15
CA CYS A 421 -60.30 18.74 -15.19
C CYS A 421 -61.49 17.86 -14.76
N ARG A 422 -62.02 17.10 -15.72
CA ARG A 422 -63.06 16.09 -15.49
C ARG A 422 -62.59 14.73 -15.99
N ASP A 423 -62.75 13.71 -15.16
CA ASP A 423 -62.60 12.31 -15.52
C ASP A 423 -64.02 11.72 -15.63
N GLY A 424 -64.54 11.61 -16.85
CA GLY A 424 -65.95 11.35 -17.10
C GLY A 424 -66.86 12.46 -16.54
N GLN A 425 -67.68 12.14 -15.53
CA GLN A 425 -68.54 13.11 -14.82
C GLN A 425 -67.92 13.65 -13.52
N GLN A 426 -66.75 13.17 -13.09
CA GLN A 426 -66.15 13.53 -11.80
C GLN A 426 -65.10 14.64 -11.93
N PRO A 427 -65.13 15.70 -11.10
CA PRO A 427 -64.10 16.72 -11.09
C PRO A 427 -62.81 16.18 -10.45
N VAL A 428 -61.68 16.35 -11.14
CA VAL A 428 -60.35 15.88 -10.73
C VAL A 428 -59.31 16.98 -10.94
N ASN A 429 -58.24 16.94 -10.16
CA ASN A 429 -57.08 17.80 -10.39
C ASN A 429 -56.25 17.23 -11.54
N CYS A 430 -55.70 18.08 -12.38
CA CYS A 430 -54.85 17.69 -13.49
C CYS A 430 -53.67 18.65 -13.60
N LEU A 431 -52.62 18.19 -14.29
CA LEU A 431 -51.44 19.01 -14.59
C LEU A 431 -50.94 18.73 -16.01
N ASN A 432 -50.43 19.76 -16.66
CA ASN A 432 -49.77 19.64 -17.96
C ASN A 432 -48.31 19.24 -17.75
N VAL A 433 -47.90 18.16 -18.40
CA VAL A 433 -46.53 17.65 -18.42
C VAL A 433 -46.03 17.76 -19.85
N THR A 434 -44.96 18.51 -20.08
CA THR A 434 -44.34 18.61 -21.41
C THR A 434 -42.96 17.95 -21.38
N ALA A 435 -42.72 17.01 -22.28
CA ALA A 435 -41.42 16.37 -22.43
C ALA A 435 -40.81 16.78 -23.78
N CYS A 436 -39.64 17.41 -23.74
CA CYS A 436 -38.89 17.87 -24.90
C CYS A 436 -37.59 17.07 -25.05
N PHE A 437 -37.27 16.75 -26.30
CA PHE A 437 -36.12 15.93 -26.67
C PHE A 437 -35.34 16.62 -27.76
N ARG A 438 -34.02 16.67 -27.61
CA ARG A 438 -33.08 17.17 -28.61
C ARG A 438 -31.83 16.30 -28.56
N PHE A 439 -31.27 15.91 -29.71
CA PHE A 439 -29.99 15.19 -29.71
C PHE A 439 -28.88 15.94 -30.42
N ARG A 440 -27.66 15.63 -30.01
CA ARG A 440 -26.39 16.09 -30.58
C ARG A 440 -25.41 14.94 -30.67
N GLY A 441 -24.51 15.00 -31.64
CA GLY A 441 -23.45 14.02 -31.86
C GLY A 441 -22.59 14.44 -33.04
N ARG A 442 -21.37 13.90 -33.09
CA ARG A 442 -20.39 14.16 -34.14
C ARG A 442 -20.62 13.21 -35.32
N HIS A 443 -20.73 13.75 -36.53
CA HIS A 443 -20.92 12.99 -37.78
C HIS A 443 -22.06 11.95 -37.76
N VAL A 444 -23.26 12.35 -37.30
CA VAL A 444 -24.42 11.46 -37.30
C VAL A 444 -25.35 11.80 -38.48
N PRO A 445 -25.35 11.01 -39.56
CA PRO A 445 -26.19 11.29 -40.72
C PRO A 445 -27.65 10.87 -40.49
N GLY A 446 -28.59 11.61 -41.07
CA GLY A 446 -30.00 11.21 -41.13
C GLY A 446 -30.78 11.44 -39.83
N GLU A 447 -31.88 10.70 -39.69
CA GLU A 447 -32.81 10.80 -38.56
C GLU A 447 -32.64 9.64 -37.58
N ILE A 448 -32.85 9.93 -36.30
CA ILE A 448 -32.76 8.94 -35.23
C ILE A 448 -34.13 8.71 -34.64
N GLY A 449 -34.61 7.47 -34.70
CA GLY A 449 -35.73 7.02 -33.90
C GLY A 449 -35.36 7.01 -32.42
N LEU A 450 -36.17 7.64 -31.57
CA LEU A 450 -36.05 7.57 -30.11
C LEU A 450 -37.34 6.98 -29.54
N ASN A 451 -37.22 5.88 -28.81
CA ASN A 451 -38.32 5.32 -28.04
C ASN A 451 -38.21 5.84 -26.61
N TYR A 452 -39.28 6.40 -26.04
CA TYR A 452 -39.25 6.84 -24.66
C TYR A 452 -40.51 6.44 -23.89
N VAL A 453 -40.33 6.26 -22.58
CA VAL A 453 -41.37 5.91 -21.63
C VAL A 453 -41.44 7.00 -20.56
N LEU A 454 -42.53 7.75 -20.55
CA LEU A 454 -42.83 8.75 -19.52
C LEU A 454 -43.63 8.09 -18.40
N THR A 455 -43.05 7.98 -17.21
CA THR A 455 -43.67 7.39 -16.02
C THR A 455 -44.06 8.48 -15.02
N ALA A 456 -45.29 8.43 -14.54
CA ALA A 456 -45.78 9.32 -13.49
C ALA A 456 -45.55 8.71 -12.09
N ASP A 457 -45.14 9.55 -11.14
CA ASP A 457 -44.93 9.20 -9.72
C ASP A 457 -44.00 7.97 -9.53
N VAL A 458 -42.85 7.98 -10.22
CA VAL A 458 -41.90 6.85 -10.28
C VAL A 458 -41.42 6.44 -8.89
N ALA A 459 -41.25 7.40 -7.97
CA ALA A 459 -40.79 7.16 -6.60
C ALA A 459 -41.76 6.26 -5.81
N LYS A 460 -43.07 6.36 -6.07
CA LYS A 460 -44.07 5.47 -5.46
C LYS A 460 -44.03 4.08 -6.09
N LYS A 461 -43.88 4.02 -7.41
CA LYS A 461 -43.77 2.75 -8.15
C LYS A 461 -42.54 1.94 -7.73
N GLU A 462 -41.38 2.57 -7.57
CA GLU A 462 -40.14 1.93 -7.09
C GLU A 462 -40.31 1.35 -5.67
N LYS A 463 -41.09 2.01 -4.80
CA LYS A 463 -41.45 1.53 -3.46
C LYS A 463 -42.65 0.57 -3.43
N SER A 464 -43.09 0.06 -4.59
CA SER A 464 -44.29 -0.79 -4.74
C SER A 464 -45.58 -0.19 -4.15
N GLN A 465 -45.69 1.14 -4.13
CA GLN A 465 -46.86 1.88 -3.69
C GLN A 465 -47.73 2.33 -4.87
N LEU A 466 -49.01 2.56 -4.63
CA LEU A 466 -49.95 3.03 -5.65
C LEU A 466 -49.59 4.46 -6.09
N PRO A 467 -49.43 4.73 -7.41
CA PRO A 467 -49.13 6.07 -7.89
C PRO A 467 -50.30 7.02 -7.65
N ARG A 468 -49.99 8.28 -7.32
CA ARG A 468 -50.97 9.33 -7.02
C ARG A 468 -51.45 10.05 -8.28
N VAL A 469 -50.66 9.99 -9.35
CA VAL A 469 -50.94 10.62 -10.64
C VAL A 469 -50.95 9.56 -11.73
N TYR A 470 -51.84 9.70 -12.71
CA TYR A 470 -51.99 8.81 -13.85
C TYR A 470 -52.28 9.59 -15.13
N PHE A 471 -51.95 9.01 -16.28
CA PHE A 471 -52.36 9.51 -17.59
C PHE A 471 -53.65 8.80 -18.04
N VAL A 472 -54.39 9.45 -18.94
CA VAL A 472 -55.60 8.86 -19.56
C VAL A 472 -55.34 8.73 -21.06
N LEU A 473 -55.25 7.49 -21.54
CA LEU A 473 -55.06 7.18 -22.96
C LEU A 473 -56.23 6.33 -23.44
N LEU A 474 -56.93 6.77 -24.50
CA LEU A 474 -58.07 6.03 -25.10
C LEU A 474 -59.15 5.58 -24.08
N GLY A 475 -59.29 6.31 -22.96
CA GLY A 475 -60.26 6.00 -21.90
C GLY A 475 -59.76 5.07 -20.79
N GLU A 476 -58.51 4.58 -20.87
CA GLU A 476 -57.88 3.76 -19.82
C GLU A 476 -56.90 4.57 -18.97
N THR A 477 -56.86 4.28 -17.67
CA THR A 477 -55.92 4.91 -16.73
C THR A 477 -54.58 4.18 -16.75
N VAL A 478 -53.52 4.87 -17.17
CA VAL A 478 -52.17 4.30 -17.29
C VAL A 478 -51.16 5.08 -16.44
N GLY A 479 -50.26 4.38 -15.76
CA GLY A 479 -49.18 5.00 -14.97
C GLY A 479 -47.95 5.39 -15.78
N GLN A 480 -47.89 4.96 -17.05
CA GLN A 480 -46.79 5.24 -17.96
C GLN A 480 -47.31 5.33 -19.40
N VAL A 481 -46.67 6.18 -20.20
CA VAL A 481 -46.95 6.33 -21.64
C VAL A 481 -45.69 6.04 -22.42
N SER A 482 -45.79 5.27 -23.50
CA SER A 482 -44.67 4.93 -24.38
C SER A 482 -44.90 5.53 -25.75
N GLU A 483 -43.92 6.27 -26.26
CA GLU A 483 -43.99 6.96 -27.54
C GLU A 483 -42.73 6.72 -28.38
N LYS A 484 -42.86 6.97 -29.68
CA LYS A 484 -41.75 6.95 -30.65
C LYS A 484 -41.61 8.30 -31.32
N LEU A 485 -40.39 8.82 -31.32
CA LEU A 485 -40.03 10.11 -31.92
C LEU A 485 -39.03 9.89 -33.04
N HIS A 486 -39.13 10.70 -34.08
CA HIS A 486 -38.06 10.88 -35.05
C HIS A 486 -37.39 12.21 -34.76
N LEU A 487 -36.12 12.15 -34.39
CA LEU A 487 -35.35 13.34 -34.09
C LEU A 487 -34.43 13.68 -35.26
N VAL A 488 -34.30 14.98 -35.51
CA VAL A 488 -33.32 15.58 -36.43
C VAL A 488 -32.23 16.27 -35.61
N HIS A 489 -30.99 16.24 -36.12
CA HIS A 489 -29.82 16.78 -35.42
C HIS A 489 -30.04 18.23 -34.97
N MET A 490 -29.77 18.51 -33.68
CA MET A 490 -29.92 19.83 -33.05
C MET A 490 -31.33 20.45 -33.09
N GLN A 491 -32.35 19.71 -33.53
CA GLN A 491 -33.74 20.15 -33.50
C GLN A 491 -34.45 19.60 -32.27
N GLU A 492 -35.20 20.46 -31.58
CA GLU A 492 -36.01 20.07 -30.42
C GLU A 492 -37.42 19.67 -30.85
N THR A 493 -37.91 18.56 -30.29
CA THR A 493 -39.29 18.10 -30.46
C THR A 493 -39.93 17.87 -29.10
N CYS A 494 -41.12 18.43 -28.87
CA CYS A 494 -41.82 18.37 -27.60
C CYS A 494 -43.17 17.67 -27.74
N HIS A 495 -43.53 16.86 -26.75
CA HIS A 495 -44.84 16.23 -26.61
C HIS A 495 -45.51 16.69 -25.31
N HIS A 496 -46.80 16.97 -25.38
CA HIS A 496 -47.61 17.46 -24.27
C HIS A 496 -48.55 16.37 -23.76
N TYR A 497 -48.59 16.20 -22.44
CA TYR A 497 -49.42 15.22 -21.76
C TYR A 497 -50.26 15.90 -20.69
N LEU A 498 -51.48 15.39 -20.50
CA LEU A 498 -52.35 15.80 -19.40
C LEU A 498 -52.39 14.66 -18.37
N ALA A 499 -51.84 14.91 -17.19
CA ALA A 499 -51.81 13.94 -16.09
C ALA A 499 -52.87 14.29 -15.04
N HIS A 500 -53.61 13.29 -14.57
CA HIS A 500 -54.70 13.41 -13.60
C HIS A 500 -54.26 12.93 -12.22
N VAL A 501 -54.62 13.67 -11.19
CA VAL A 501 -54.34 13.35 -9.79
C VAL A 501 -55.52 12.58 -9.20
N LYS A 502 -55.25 11.47 -8.51
CA LYS A 502 -56.28 10.69 -7.83
C LYS A 502 -57.05 11.54 -6.82
N ARG A 503 -58.33 11.25 -6.64
CA ARG A 503 -59.21 12.00 -5.72
C ARG A 503 -58.85 11.83 -4.25
N ARG A 504 -58.36 10.65 -3.86
CA ARG A 504 -57.92 10.34 -2.50
C ARG A 504 -56.42 10.12 -2.50
N VAL A 505 -55.68 11.19 -2.23
CA VAL A 505 -54.23 11.14 -2.03
C VAL A 505 -53.97 11.28 -0.52
N GLN A 506 -53.42 10.23 0.10
CA GLN A 506 -53.07 10.24 1.53
C GLN A 506 -51.72 10.95 1.76
N ASP A 507 -50.79 10.78 0.82
CA ASP A 507 -49.46 11.38 0.87
C ASP A 507 -49.39 12.62 -0.02
N VAL A 508 -49.56 13.78 0.61
CA VAL A 508 -49.51 15.11 -0.02
C VAL A 508 -48.19 15.86 0.29
N ILE A 509 -47.24 15.21 0.97
CA ILE A 509 -45.98 15.84 1.40
C ILE A 509 -44.85 15.47 0.44
N SER A 510 -44.76 14.19 0.05
CA SER A 510 -43.68 13.77 -0.85
C SER A 510 -43.87 14.32 -2.27
N PRO A 511 -42.78 14.73 -2.95
CA PRO A 511 -42.87 15.21 -4.33
C PRO A 511 -43.41 14.11 -5.26
N ILE A 512 -44.14 14.51 -6.29
CA ILE A 512 -44.49 13.64 -7.43
C ILE A 512 -43.36 13.74 -8.45
N VAL A 513 -42.69 12.62 -8.67
CA VAL A 513 -41.53 12.54 -9.57
C VAL A 513 -41.95 11.95 -10.91
N PHE A 514 -41.75 12.71 -11.98
CA PHE A 514 -41.90 12.25 -13.37
C PHE A 514 -40.55 11.81 -13.92
N GLU A 515 -40.52 10.66 -14.60
CA GLU A 515 -39.33 10.11 -15.23
C GLU A 515 -39.58 9.86 -16.72
N ALA A 516 -38.71 10.39 -17.59
CA ALA A 516 -38.67 10.05 -19.00
C ALA A 516 -37.44 9.15 -19.26
N ALA A 517 -37.66 7.83 -19.33
CA ALA A 517 -36.64 6.86 -19.72
C ALA A 517 -36.62 6.69 -21.23
N TYR A 518 -35.46 6.59 -21.87
CA TYR A 518 -35.37 6.57 -23.33
C TYR A 518 -34.34 5.57 -23.86
N SER A 519 -34.56 5.09 -25.09
CA SER A 519 -33.71 4.17 -25.82
C SER A 519 -33.73 4.46 -27.32
N LEU A 520 -32.71 4.00 -28.04
CA LEU A 520 -32.65 4.19 -29.50
C LEU A 520 -33.59 3.25 -30.23
N GLY A 521 -34.26 3.80 -31.23
CA GLY A 521 -35.04 3.11 -32.24
C GLY A 521 -34.25 2.97 -33.57
N PRO A 522 -34.95 2.80 -34.70
CA PRO A 522 -34.29 2.64 -36.00
C PRO A 522 -33.55 3.91 -36.40
N HIS A 523 -32.34 3.74 -36.95
CA HIS A 523 -31.55 4.79 -37.57
C HIS A 523 -31.84 4.79 -39.07
N VAL A 524 -32.34 5.91 -39.58
CA VAL A 524 -32.69 6.05 -41.00
C VAL A 524 -31.64 6.94 -41.66
N SER A 525 -30.73 6.32 -42.39
CA SER A 525 -29.73 6.98 -43.24
C SER A 525 -29.95 6.60 -44.70
N GLY A 526 -29.58 7.48 -45.62
CA GLY A 526 -29.67 7.19 -47.06
C GLY A 526 -28.78 6.01 -47.46
N GLU A 527 -29.22 5.24 -48.46
CA GLU A 527 -28.42 4.17 -49.07
C GLU A 527 -27.21 4.78 -49.80
N GLU A 528 -26.09 4.92 -49.09
CA GLU A 528 -24.79 5.08 -49.71
C GLU A 528 -24.15 3.70 -49.84
N GLU A 529 -23.67 3.35 -51.04
CA GLU A 529 -22.78 2.20 -51.23
C GLU A 529 -21.49 2.44 -50.42
N ARG A 530 -21.40 1.82 -49.25
CA ARG A 530 -20.21 1.87 -48.39
C ARG A 530 -19.48 0.54 -48.44
N GLU A 531 -18.15 0.58 -48.62
CA GLU A 531 -17.29 -0.61 -48.63
C GLU A 531 -17.30 -1.39 -47.30
N LEU A 532 -17.59 -0.69 -46.19
CA LEU A 532 -17.67 -1.27 -44.85
C LEU A 532 -19.13 -1.27 -44.35
N PRO A 533 -19.53 -2.25 -43.52
CA PRO A 533 -20.87 -2.28 -42.94
C PRO A 533 -21.23 -0.96 -42.24
N ALA A 534 -22.44 -0.48 -42.47
CA ALA A 534 -22.95 0.73 -41.81
C ALA A 534 -22.96 0.56 -40.29
N LEU A 535 -22.50 1.59 -39.58
CA LEU A 535 -22.52 1.66 -38.12
C LEU A 535 -23.75 2.44 -37.68
N THR A 536 -24.45 1.92 -36.68
CA THR A 536 -25.57 2.62 -36.04
C THR A 536 -25.07 3.38 -34.81
N PRO A 537 -25.62 4.58 -34.51
CA PRO A 537 -25.20 5.36 -33.36
C PRO A 537 -25.55 4.68 -32.03
N VAL A 538 -24.88 5.10 -30.95
CA VAL A 538 -25.11 4.68 -29.57
C VAL A 538 -25.41 5.85 -28.66
N LEU A 539 -26.20 5.62 -27.60
CA LEU A 539 -26.37 6.61 -26.54
C LEU A 539 -25.09 6.70 -25.73
N ARG A 540 -24.71 7.92 -25.36
CA ARG A 540 -23.61 8.16 -24.41
C ARG A 540 -23.86 7.39 -23.11
N TRP A 541 -22.84 6.67 -22.67
CA TRP A 541 -22.88 5.92 -21.44
C TRP A 541 -22.86 6.88 -20.24
N LYS A 542 -23.77 6.68 -19.26
CA LYS A 542 -23.89 7.54 -18.08
C LYS A 542 -23.27 6.91 -16.83
N LYS A 543 -22.01 6.43 -16.91
CA LYS A 543 -21.27 5.85 -15.77
C LYS A 543 -22.09 4.83 -14.95
N GLY A 544 -22.76 3.90 -15.64
CA GLY A 544 -23.63 2.88 -15.01
C GLY A 544 -25.04 3.34 -14.59
N GLN A 545 -25.36 4.64 -14.69
CA GLN A 545 -26.69 5.15 -14.36
C GLN A 545 -27.73 4.82 -15.44
N LYS A 546 -29.00 4.70 -15.00
CA LYS A 546 -30.14 4.50 -15.90
C LYS A 546 -30.28 5.68 -16.87
N ILE A 547 -30.49 5.38 -18.15
CA ILE A 547 -30.75 6.38 -19.19
C ILE A 547 -32.18 6.92 -19.04
N ALA A 548 -32.32 7.90 -18.14
CA ALA A 548 -33.57 8.58 -17.89
C ALA A 548 -33.32 10.02 -17.41
N GLN A 549 -34.34 10.86 -17.54
CA GLN A 549 -34.39 12.19 -16.94
C GLN A 549 -35.55 12.26 -15.95
N LYS A 550 -35.31 12.84 -14.77
CA LYS A 550 -36.34 13.05 -13.75
C LYS A 550 -36.62 14.54 -13.54
N ASN A 551 -37.86 14.90 -13.23
CA ASN A 551 -38.25 16.19 -12.66
C ASN A 551 -39.39 15.98 -11.66
N GLN A 552 -39.60 16.92 -10.74
CA GLN A 552 -40.53 16.75 -9.62
C GLN A 552 -41.42 17.97 -9.37
N ILE A 553 -42.59 17.72 -8.78
CA ILE A 553 -43.59 18.74 -8.41
C ILE A 553 -44.17 18.46 -7.02
N PHE A 554 -44.54 19.51 -6.29
CA PHE A 554 -45.10 19.44 -4.94
C PHE A 554 -46.57 19.86 -4.91
N PHE A 555 -47.29 19.42 -3.86
CA PHE A 555 -48.63 19.93 -3.57
C PHE A 555 -48.57 21.29 -2.88
N LYS A 556 -49.64 22.08 -3.00
CA LYS A 556 -49.76 23.41 -2.39
C LYS A 556 -50.17 23.30 -0.91
N ASP A 557 -49.40 23.88 0.01
CA ASP A 557 -49.71 23.92 1.46
C ASP A 557 -50.94 24.79 1.77
N ASN A 558 -51.76 24.36 2.73
CA ASN A 558 -53.06 24.97 3.05
C ASN A 558 -53.20 25.33 4.56
N CYS A 559 -52.38 26.25 5.07
CA CYS A 559 -52.52 26.81 6.44
C CYS A 559 -53.57 27.96 6.46
N GLN A 560 -54.38 28.08 7.53
CA GLN A 560 -55.43 29.12 7.71
C GLN A 560 -54.89 30.50 8.13
N ALA A 561 -53.61 30.60 8.46
CA ALA A 561 -52.84 31.85 8.48
C ALA A 561 -51.57 31.62 7.65
N GLU A 562 -50.96 32.69 7.13
CA GLU A 562 -49.81 32.62 6.21
C GLU A 562 -48.61 31.78 6.70
N ARG A 563 -48.52 31.46 8.01
CA ARG A 563 -47.56 30.49 8.57
C ARG A 563 -48.13 29.70 9.75
N CYS A 564 -47.94 28.39 9.74
CA CYS A 564 -48.17 27.49 10.89
C CYS A 564 -46.96 27.58 11.86
N PHE A 565 -47.15 27.78 13.17
CA PHE A 565 -46.06 27.94 14.16
C PHE A 565 -46.06 26.81 15.24
N ARG A 566 -44.87 26.31 15.62
CA ARG A 566 -44.64 25.18 16.57
C ARG A 566 -44.06 25.60 17.94
N GLY A 567 -43.92 24.61 18.83
CA GLY A 567 -43.16 24.62 20.10
C GLY A 567 -42.66 23.20 20.48
N LEU A 568 -41.67 22.68 19.77
CA LEU A 568 -41.04 21.38 20.04
C LEU A 568 -39.95 21.54 21.12
N TRP A 569 -39.85 20.56 22.03
CA TRP A 569 -38.88 20.57 23.12
C TRP A 569 -38.18 19.22 23.23
N CYS A 570 -36.85 19.20 23.06
CA CYS A 570 -36.04 17.98 23.06
C CYS A 570 -35.09 17.92 24.28
N LEU A 571 -35.10 16.79 25.00
CA LEU A 571 -34.23 16.54 26.16
C LEU A 571 -33.64 15.13 26.05
N GLY A 572 -32.33 14.99 26.24
CA GLY A 572 -31.64 13.71 26.08
C GLY A 572 -30.54 13.53 27.11
N LYS A 573 -30.30 12.27 27.48
CA LYS A 573 -29.27 11.87 28.44
C LYS A 573 -28.46 10.71 27.87
N LEU A 574 -27.14 10.88 27.80
CA LEU A 574 -26.22 9.82 27.42
C LEU A 574 -26.16 8.74 28.52
N LYS A 575 -26.22 7.47 28.11
CA LYS A 575 -26.02 6.32 29.01
C LYS A 575 -24.91 5.42 28.46
N ILE A 576 -23.81 5.34 29.20
CA ILE A 576 -22.72 4.42 28.91
C ILE A 576 -22.91 3.21 29.82
N HIS A 577 -23.21 2.05 29.24
CA HIS A 577 -23.70 0.89 29.98
C HIS A 577 -22.64 0.18 30.85
N ASP A 578 -21.36 0.53 30.69
CA ASP A 578 -20.19 -0.10 31.34
C ASP A 578 -19.25 0.88 32.05
N ILE A 579 -19.69 2.11 32.33
CA ILE A 579 -18.86 3.13 33.00
C ILE A 579 -19.44 3.49 34.37
N ASP A 580 -18.61 3.34 35.41
CA ASP A 580 -18.86 3.82 36.77
C ASP A 580 -19.10 5.34 36.73
N GLU A 581 -20.03 5.90 37.52
CA GLU A 581 -20.38 7.35 37.50
C GLU A 581 -19.19 8.29 37.85
N LYS A 582 -17.99 7.73 38.05
CA LYS A 582 -16.74 8.37 38.47
C LYS A 582 -15.68 8.52 37.38
N THR A 583 -15.82 7.94 36.18
CA THR A 583 -14.86 8.18 35.07
C THR A 583 -15.45 9.12 34.00
N PRO A 584 -14.86 10.32 33.78
CA PRO A 584 -15.43 11.33 32.90
C PRO A 584 -15.08 11.15 31.40
N TYR A 585 -14.50 10.01 31.00
CA TYR A 585 -13.98 9.77 29.65
C TYR A 585 -14.30 8.36 29.13
N LEU A 586 -14.27 8.19 27.81
CA LEU A 586 -14.42 6.90 27.13
C LEU A 586 -13.05 6.36 26.71
N ALA A 587 -12.70 5.18 27.21
CA ALA A 587 -11.51 4.45 26.78
C ALA A 587 -11.72 3.78 25.42
N LEU A 588 -10.84 4.06 24.47
CA LEU A 588 -10.91 3.52 23.10
C LEU A 588 -10.79 1.99 23.09
N GLY A 589 -11.71 1.30 22.42
CA GLY A 589 -11.71 -0.17 22.34
C GLY A 589 -12.13 -0.91 23.62
N ALA A 590 -12.32 -0.22 24.76
CA ALA A 590 -12.79 -0.82 26.01
C ALA A 590 -14.31 -1.03 26.01
N VAL A 591 -15.06 -0.04 25.53
CA VAL A 591 -16.53 -0.09 25.42
C VAL A 591 -16.90 -0.45 23.99
N LYS A 592 -17.78 -1.44 23.82
CA LYS A 592 -18.26 -1.87 22.50
C LYS A 592 -19.45 -1.05 22.01
N ASN A 593 -20.38 -0.71 22.92
CA ASN A 593 -21.63 -0.07 22.56
C ASN A 593 -21.94 1.13 23.48
N ILE A 594 -22.40 2.24 22.90
CA ILE A 594 -22.92 3.40 23.64
C ILE A 594 -24.41 3.57 23.36
N SER A 595 -25.19 3.93 24.38
CA SER A 595 -26.63 4.21 24.25
C SER A 595 -26.96 5.66 24.57
N ILE A 596 -27.77 6.30 23.73
CA ILE A 596 -28.28 7.66 23.96
C ILE A 596 -29.77 7.58 24.23
N ASN A 597 -30.23 8.07 25.38
CA ASN A 597 -31.66 8.16 25.68
C ASN A 597 -32.19 9.54 25.28
N ILE A 598 -33.18 9.58 24.41
CA ILE A 598 -33.83 10.80 23.90
C ILE A 598 -35.28 10.84 24.38
N SER A 599 -35.70 12.01 24.83
CA SER A 599 -37.07 12.36 25.21
C SER A 599 -37.49 13.61 24.42
N ILE A 600 -38.41 13.45 23.48
CA ILE A 600 -38.97 14.56 22.70
C ILE A 600 -40.41 14.84 23.13
N SER A 601 -40.75 16.12 23.31
CA SER A 601 -42.09 16.58 23.69
C SER A 601 -42.59 17.67 22.76
N ASN A 602 -43.87 17.63 22.39
CA ASN A 602 -44.52 18.67 21.58
C ASN A 602 -45.43 19.49 22.48
N LEU A 603 -45.08 20.76 22.73
CA LEU A 603 -45.86 21.66 23.59
C LEU A 603 -46.77 22.61 22.78
N GLY A 604 -46.62 22.66 21.45
CA GLY A 604 -47.37 23.52 20.53
C GLY A 604 -48.49 22.79 19.77
N ASP A 605 -48.78 23.24 18.54
CA ASP A 605 -49.76 22.61 17.64
C ASP A 605 -49.25 21.26 17.07
N ASP A 606 -50.11 20.52 16.37
CA ASP A 606 -49.76 19.22 15.80
C ASP A 606 -48.54 19.30 14.87
N ALA A 607 -47.59 18.42 15.15
CA ALA A 607 -46.27 18.42 14.55
C ALA A 607 -46.18 17.41 13.40
N TYR A 608 -46.39 17.86 12.16
CA TYR A 608 -46.28 17.03 10.95
C TYR A 608 -44.83 16.70 10.60
N ASP A 609 -44.57 15.48 10.14
CA ASP A 609 -43.23 14.99 9.76
C ASP A 609 -42.18 15.27 10.84
N ALA A 610 -42.51 15.02 12.11
CA ALA A 610 -41.59 15.21 13.22
C ALA A 610 -40.45 14.20 13.14
N ASN A 611 -39.23 14.72 13.03
CA ASN A 611 -38.01 13.96 12.82
C ASN A 611 -36.95 14.40 13.82
N VAL A 612 -36.26 13.43 14.42
CA VAL A 612 -35.06 13.67 15.22
C VAL A 612 -33.88 13.22 14.37
N SER A 613 -32.95 14.14 14.12
CA SER A 613 -31.72 13.86 13.41
C SER A 613 -30.56 13.79 14.38
N PHE A 614 -29.67 12.83 14.16
CA PHE A 614 -28.42 12.67 14.88
C PHE A 614 -27.30 12.91 13.89
N ASN A 615 -26.53 13.95 14.13
CA ASN A 615 -25.26 14.17 13.47
C ASN A 615 -24.17 13.67 14.42
N VAL A 616 -23.47 12.61 14.00
CA VAL A 616 -22.51 11.85 14.79
C VAL A 616 -21.18 11.73 14.04
N SER A 617 -20.10 11.40 14.73
CA SER A 617 -18.81 11.15 14.04
C SER A 617 -18.92 9.94 13.09
N ARG A 618 -18.23 10.02 11.94
CA ARG A 618 -18.23 9.01 10.87
C ARG A 618 -17.69 7.65 11.30
N GLU A 619 -16.97 7.61 12.42
CA GLU A 619 -16.38 6.39 12.97
C GLU A 619 -17.37 5.56 13.80
N LEU A 620 -18.58 6.08 14.05
CA LEU A 620 -19.63 5.38 14.80
C LEU A 620 -20.59 4.67 13.86
N PHE A 621 -20.91 3.41 14.18
CA PHE A 621 -21.89 2.64 13.42
C PHE A 621 -23.20 2.51 14.19
N PHE A 622 -24.32 2.84 13.56
CA PHE A 622 -25.65 2.63 14.14
C PHE A 622 -25.94 1.12 14.22
N ILE A 623 -26.21 0.62 15.43
CA ILE A 623 -26.56 -0.79 15.67
C ILE A 623 -28.08 -0.96 15.60
N ASN A 624 -28.79 -0.32 16.52
CA ASN A 624 -30.24 -0.47 16.63
C ASN A 624 -30.87 0.65 17.49
N MET A 625 -32.19 0.76 17.45
CA MET A 625 -33.00 1.65 18.27
C MET A 625 -33.92 0.83 19.18
N TRP A 626 -34.02 1.22 20.45
CA TRP A 626 -34.89 0.61 21.44
C TRP A 626 -35.92 1.61 21.95
N GLN A 627 -37.15 1.17 22.15
CA GLN A 627 -38.23 1.98 22.73
C GLN A 627 -38.92 1.18 23.84
N LYS A 628 -39.31 1.88 24.91
CA LYS A 628 -39.97 1.24 26.06
C LYS A 628 -41.44 0.89 25.79
N GLU A 629 -42.10 1.68 24.93
CA GLU A 629 -43.47 1.48 24.45
C GLU A 629 -43.49 1.61 22.92
N GLU A 630 -44.27 0.78 22.22
CA GLU A 630 -44.39 0.85 20.75
C GLU A 630 -45.19 2.09 20.32
N MET A 631 -44.49 3.21 20.17
CA MET A 631 -45.08 4.52 19.91
C MET A 631 -44.87 5.00 18.45
N GLY A 632 -44.55 4.09 17.53
CA GLY A 632 -44.44 4.42 16.09
C GLY A 632 -43.22 5.29 15.75
N ILE A 633 -42.06 4.94 16.30
CA ILE A 633 -40.77 5.56 15.99
C ILE A 633 -40.00 4.65 15.02
N SER A 634 -39.46 5.21 13.94
CA SER A 634 -38.65 4.48 12.96
C SER A 634 -37.41 5.28 12.60
N CYS A 635 -36.24 4.67 12.74
CA CYS A 635 -34.97 5.28 12.35
C CYS A 635 -34.45 4.69 11.04
N GLU A 636 -34.00 5.57 10.16
CA GLU A 636 -33.33 5.25 8.90
C GLU A 636 -31.97 5.95 8.89
N LEU A 637 -30.94 5.21 8.54
CA LEU A 637 -29.60 5.74 8.32
C LEU A 637 -29.54 6.29 6.89
N LEU A 638 -29.38 7.60 6.72
CA LEU A 638 -29.36 8.24 5.39
C LEU A 638 -27.93 8.37 4.85
N GLU A 639 -27.00 8.70 5.74
CA GLU A 639 -25.56 8.78 5.48
C GLU A 639 -24.81 8.14 6.66
N SER A 640 -23.50 7.90 6.51
CA SER A 640 -22.69 7.25 7.56
C SER A 640 -22.66 8.01 8.90
N ASP A 641 -22.76 9.34 8.87
CA ASP A 641 -22.75 10.26 10.01
C ASP A 641 -24.14 10.85 10.33
N PHE A 642 -25.18 10.48 9.58
CA PHE A 642 -26.51 11.09 9.70
C PHE A 642 -27.62 10.05 9.85
N LEU A 643 -28.11 9.89 11.08
CA LEU A 643 -29.25 9.05 11.42
C LEU A 643 -30.51 9.92 11.54
N LYS A 644 -31.58 9.55 10.84
CA LYS A 644 -32.88 10.23 10.89
C LYS A 644 -33.93 9.32 11.50
N CYS A 645 -34.52 9.74 12.61
CA CYS A 645 -35.60 9.03 13.30
C CYS A 645 -36.92 9.79 13.15
N SER A 646 -37.89 9.19 12.47
CA SER A 646 -39.26 9.71 12.41
C SER A 646 -40.01 9.36 13.68
N VAL A 647 -40.62 10.36 14.32
CA VAL A 647 -41.30 10.24 15.61
C VAL A 647 -42.78 10.53 15.44
N GLY A 648 -43.63 9.55 15.78
CA GLY A 648 -45.09 9.73 15.78
C GLY A 648 -45.68 9.82 14.37
N PHE A 649 -45.15 9.08 13.40
CA PHE A 649 -45.66 9.10 12.03
C PHE A 649 -47.18 8.82 11.99
N PRO A 650 -48.01 9.65 11.33
CA PRO A 650 -47.69 10.78 10.45
C PRO A 650 -47.62 12.19 11.10
N PHE A 651 -47.96 12.34 12.38
CA PHE A 651 -47.80 13.59 13.14
C PHE A 651 -47.72 13.34 14.65
N MET A 652 -46.87 14.12 15.32
CA MET A 652 -46.77 14.15 16.77
C MET A 652 -47.83 15.12 17.34
N ARG A 653 -48.79 14.60 18.11
CA ARG A 653 -49.92 15.38 18.63
C ARG A 653 -49.48 16.48 19.59
N SER A 654 -50.23 17.57 19.67
CA SER A 654 -50.07 18.58 20.72
C SER A 654 -50.07 17.95 22.11
N LYS A 655 -49.14 18.39 22.98
CA LYS A 655 -48.92 17.94 24.36
C LYS A 655 -48.54 16.46 24.52
N SER A 656 -47.92 15.85 23.51
CA SER A 656 -47.42 14.47 23.56
C SER A 656 -45.92 14.40 23.87
N LYS A 657 -45.47 13.27 24.43
CA LYS A 657 -44.07 12.99 24.78
C LYS A 657 -43.68 11.58 24.32
N TYR A 658 -42.50 11.43 23.74
CA TYR A 658 -41.95 10.18 23.20
C TYR A 658 -40.54 9.96 23.74
N GLU A 659 -40.24 8.75 24.20
CA GLU A 659 -38.94 8.37 24.75
C GLU A 659 -38.39 7.13 24.03
N PHE A 660 -37.15 7.22 23.56
CA PHE A 660 -36.46 6.12 22.87
C PHE A 660 -34.95 6.21 23.07
N SER A 661 -34.25 5.10 22.82
CA SER A 661 -32.81 4.98 22.94
C SER A 661 -32.19 4.56 21.62
N VAL A 662 -31.06 5.17 21.26
CA VAL A 662 -30.28 4.83 20.05
C VAL A 662 -28.96 4.23 20.49
N ILE A 663 -28.55 3.11 19.89
CA ILE A 663 -27.34 2.37 20.23
C ILE A 663 -26.34 2.46 19.08
N PHE A 664 -25.11 2.87 19.40
CA PHE A 664 -23.98 2.98 18.46
C PHE A 664 -22.84 2.03 18.85
N ASP A 665 -22.15 1.50 17.84
CA ASP A 665 -20.92 0.72 17.94
C ASP A 665 -19.70 1.66 18.01
N THR A 666 -18.84 1.42 18.99
CA THR A 666 -17.60 2.18 19.24
C THR A 666 -16.33 1.38 19.00
N SER A 667 -16.43 0.16 18.46
CA SER A 667 -15.28 -0.73 18.23
C SER A 667 -14.33 -0.24 17.13
N HIS A 668 -14.80 0.62 16.23
CA HIS A 668 -14.05 1.12 15.08
C HIS A 668 -13.44 2.52 15.26
N LEU A 669 -13.53 3.10 16.47
CA LEU A 669 -12.97 4.43 16.75
C LEU A 669 -11.44 4.44 16.57
N SER A 670 -10.92 5.34 15.74
CA SER A 670 -9.50 5.48 15.42
C SER A 670 -8.72 6.19 16.54
N GLY A 671 -9.41 7.08 17.26
CA GLY A 671 -8.80 7.97 18.26
C GLY A 671 -8.26 9.29 17.69
N GLU A 672 -8.49 9.62 16.40
CA GLU A 672 -8.11 10.92 15.83
C GLU A 672 -8.87 12.10 16.46
N GLU A 673 -10.15 11.92 16.79
CA GLU A 673 -10.95 12.93 17.48
C GLU A 673 -10.62 12.99 18.99
N GLU A 674 -10.56 14.21 19.55
CA GLU A 674 -10.36 14.42 20.99
C GLU A 674 -11.65 14.19 21.80
N VAL A 675 -12.78 14.55 21.21
CA VAL A 675 -14.09 14.52 21.84
C VAL A 675 -15.10 14.00 20.83
N LEU A 676 -15.83 12.99 21.24
CA LEU A 676 -16.91 12.44 20.44
C LEU A 676 -18.17 13.28 20.70
N SER A 677 -18.62 13.99 19.66
CA SER A 677 -19.78 14.88 19.73
C SER A 677 -21.02 14.26 19.10
N PHE A 678 -22.15 14.33 19.80
CA PHE A 678 -23.46 13.98 19.29
C PHE A 678 -24.31 15.24 19.22
N ILE A 679 -24.66 15.68 18.01
CA ILE A 679 -25.57 16.81 17.79
C ILE A 679 -26.92 16.25 17.40
N ILE A 680 -27.90 16.41 18.28
CA ILE A 680 -29.25 15.87 18.14
C ILE A 680 -30.16 17.05 17.84
N THR A 681 -30.83 17.05 16.70
CA THR A 681 -31.77 18.12 16.34
C THR A 681 -33.16 17.58 16.05
N ALA A 682 -34.14 18.08 16.79
CA ALA A 682 -35.55 17.85 16.53
C ALA A 682 -36.04 18.85 15.47
N GLN A 683 -36.61 18.34 14.40
CA GLN A 683 -37.09 19.11 13.25
C GLN A 683 -38.42 18.57 12.78
N SER A 684 -39.10 19.35 11.94
CA SER A 684 -40.43 18.97 11.48
C SER A 684 -40.92 19.85 10.34
N GLY A 685 -41.95 19.40 9.61
CA GLY A 685 -42.39 20.01 8.36
C GLY A 685 -43.10 21.37 8.45
N ASN A 686 -43.37 21.93 9.64
CA ASN A 686 -43.99 23.27 9.77
C ASN A 686 -42.96 24.27 10.32
N THR A 687 -43.15 25.55 10.03
CA THR A 687 -42.35 26.64 10.57
C THR A 687 -42.47 26.75 12.10
N GLU A 688 -41.39 27.10 12.78
CA GLU A 688 -41.34 27.34 14.23
C GLU A 688 -40.96 28.80 14.51
N ARG A 689 -41.31 29.32 15.70
CA ARG A 689 -40.92 30.69 16.06
C ARG A 689 -39.42 30.73 16.30
N SER A 690 -38.74 31.74 15.76
CA SER A 690 -37.29 31.91 15.91
C SER A 690 -36.82 31.97 17.38
N GLU A 691 -37.71 32.36 18.29
CA GLU A 691 -37.47 32.45 19.74
C GLU A 691 -37.43 31.07 20.42
N SER A 692 -38.03 30.02 19.84
CA SER A 692 -38.12 28.65 20.37
C SER A 692 -37.37 27.63 19.50
N LEU A 693 -36.26 28.05 18.87
CA LEU A 693 -35.40 27.16 18.09
C LEU A 693 -34.24 26.59 18.92
N HIS A 694 -33.95 27.20 20.08
CA HIS A 694 -32.77 26.88 20.88
C HIS A 694 -32.95 25.61 21.74
N ASP A 695 -34.19 25.20 21.98
CA ASP A 695 -34.60 24.00 22.72
C ASP A 695 -34.81 22.75 21.82
N ASN A 696 -34.61 22.91 20.51
CA ASN A 696 -34.66 21.84 19.52
C ASN A 696 -33.34 21.10 19.33
N THR A 697 -32.23 21.69 19.78
CA THR A 697 -30.88 21.16 19.56
C THR A 697 -30.24 20.76 20.88
N LEU A 698 -29.73 19.54 20.96
CA LEU A 698 -29.01 19.01 22.10
C LEU A 698 -27.63 18.54 21.65
N THR A 699 -26.59 19.02 22.34
CA THR A 699 -25.21 18.58 22.10
C THR A 699 -24.71 17.78 23.30
N LEU A 700 -24.31 16.54 23.06
CA LEU A 700 -23.67 15.67 24.05
C LEU A 700 -22.21 15.44 23.64
N MET A 701 -21.29 15.50 24.59
CA MET A 701 -19.85 15.40 24.33
C MET A 701 -19.21 14.40 25.30
N VAL A 702 -18.33 13.54 24.78
CA VAL A 702 -17.57 12.57 25.58
C VAL A 702 -16.09 12.64 25.20
N PRO A 703 -15.17 12.93 26.13
CA PRO A 703 -13.75 12.95 25.81
C PRO A 703 -13.24 11.52 25.57
N LEU A 704 -12.42 11.35 24.53
CA LEU A 704 -11.79 10.09 24.14
C LEU A 704 -10.36 10.02 24.68
N MET A 705 -10.05 8.93 25.38
CA MET A 705 -8.72 8.66 25.95
C MET A 705 -8.23 7.27 25.56
N HIS A 706 -6.92 7.11 25.43
CA HIS A 706 -6.27 5.81 25.24
C HIS A 706 -6.02 5.19 26.62
N GLU A 707 -6.70 4.09 26.94
CA GLU A 707 -6.43 3.33 28.16
C GLU A 707 -5.49 2.18 27.83
N VAL A 708 -4.29 2.20 28.40
CA VAL A 708 -3.21 1.27 28.07
C VAL A 708 -2.69 0.56 29.31
N ASP A 709 -2.16 -0.65 29.11
CA ASP A 709 -1.42 -1.40 30.11
C ASP A 709 -0.07 -1.75 29.48
N THR A 710 0.95 -0.96 29.82
CA THR A 710 2.28 -1.11 29.23
C THR A 710 3.16 -1.94 30.13
N SER A 711 3.96 -2.80 29.51
CA SER A 711 4.86 -3.66 30.27
C SER A 711 6.07 -4.04 29.46
N ILE A 712 7.14 -4.36 30.19
CA ILE A 712 8.46 -4.54 29.61
C ILE A 712 9.09 -5.82 30.15
N THR A 713 9.65 -6.62 29.25
CA THR A 713 10.48 -7.78 29.57
C THR A 713 11.87 -7.58 28.96
N GLY A 714 12.87 -8.31 29.46
CA GLY A 714 14.23 -8.16 28.98
C GLY A 714 15.11 -9.34 29.31
N ILE A 715 16.05 -9.63 28.40
CA ILE A 715 17.06 -10.67 28.54
C ILE A 715 18.43 -10.12 28.12
N VAL A 716 19.49 -10.68 28.70
CA VAL A 716 20.89 -10.37 28.35
C VAL A 716 21.62 -11.64 27.97
N SER A 717 22.41 -11.57 26.91
CA SER A 717 23.24 -12.67 26.41
C SER A 717 24.69 -12.23 26.25
N PRO A 718 25.67 -12.93 26.86
CA PRO A 718 25.51 -14.01 27.85
C PRO A 718 25.03 -13.51 29.22
N THR A 719 24.36 -14.37 30.00
CA THR A 719 23.94 -14.06 31.39
C THR A 719 25.10 -14.06 32.38
N SER A 720 26.19 -14.76 32.07
CA SER A 720 27.46 -14.66 32.79
C SER A 720 28.66 -14.95 31.92
N PHE A 721 29.83 -14.42 32.28
CA PHE A 721 31.10 -14.70 31.60
C PHE A 721 32.26 -14.71 32.60
N VAL A 722 33.37 -15.37 32.23
CA VAL A 722 34.56 -15.50 33.07
C VAL A 722 35.67 -14.59 32.56
N TYR A 723 36.36 -13.86 33.45
CA TYR A 723 37.46 -12.95 33.11
C TYR A 723 38.63 -13.08 34.09
N GLY A 724 39.87 -12.88 33.62
CA GLY A 724 41.08 -12.98 34.43
C GLY A 724 42.34 -13.21 33.59
N GLU A 725 43.52 -13.21 34.22
CA GLU A 725 44.80 -13.37 33.51
C GLU A 725 45.02 -14.78 32.91
N SER A 726 44.34 -15.79 33.47
CA SER A 726 44.41 -17.19 33.03
C SER A 726 43.39 -17.56 31.95
N VAL A 727 42.54 -16.62 31.51
CA VAL A 727 41.56 -16.85 30.44
C VAL A 727 42.20 -16.52 29.08
N ALA A 728 42.06 -17.42 28.10
CA ALA A 728 42.62 -17.21 26.77
C ALA A 728 42.04 -15.96 26.09
N ALA A 729 42.91 -15.11 25.54
CA ALA A 729 42.54 -13.88 24.84
C ALA A 729 41.58 -14.09 23.64
N ALA A 730 41.56 -15.30 23.07
CA ALA A 730 40.65 -15.69 21.98
C ALA A 730 39.16 -15.69 22.37
N ASN A 731 38.83 -15.69 23.67
CA ASN A 731 37.45 -15.62 24.15
C ASN A 731 36.89 -14.19 24.16
N PHE A 732 37.72 -13.18 23.90
CA PHE A 732 37.35 -11.77 23.87
C PHE A 732 37.56 -11.17 22.47
N ILE A 733 36.78 -10.14 22.15
CA ILE A 733 36.92 -9.39 20.90
C ILE A 733 37.98 -8.31 21.09
N GLN A 734 38.90 -8.21 20.13
CA GLN A 734 39.82 -7.08 20.02
C GLN A 734 39.45 -6.29 18.77
N LEU A 735 39.17 -5.01 18.94
CA LEU A 735 38.91 -4.10 17.82
C LEU A 735 40.23 -3.73 17.14
N GLU A 736 40.22 -3.62 15.81
CA GLU A 736 41.37 -3.11 15.04
C GLU A 736 41.74 -1.71 15.58
N ASP A 737 43.03 -1.46 15.75
CA ASP A 737 43.63 -0.24 16.33
C ASP A 737 43.51 -0.03 17.86
N LEU A 738 42.95 -0.97 18.64
CA LEU A 738 42.86 -0.85 20.10
C LEU A 738 43.50 -2.03 20.86
N PRO A 739 44.28 -1.78 21.95
CA PRO A 739 44.93 -2.86 22.73
C PRO A 739 44.03 -3.55 23.77
N CYS A 740 42.78 -3.12 23.96
CA CYS A 740 41.88 -3.66 24.98
C CYS A 740 41.12 -4.90 24.50
N HIS A 741 40.82 -5.81 25.43
CA HIS A 741 39.93 -6.94 25.23
C HIS A 741 38.49 -6.59 25.65
N PHE A 742 37.53 -6.92 24.78
CA PHE A 742 36.11 -6.62 24.97
C PHE A 742 35.26 -7.89 25.04
N GLN A 743 34.31 -7.92 25.97
CA GLN A 743 33.26 -8.93 26.03
C GLN A 743 32.00 -8.40 25.32
N PRO A 744 31.50 -9.06 24.25
CA PRO A 744 30.22 -8.71 23.65
C PRO A 744 29.06 -9.04 24.59
N LEU A 745 28.11 -8.11 24.69
CA LEU A 745 26.88 -8.23 25.44
C LEU A 745 25.72 -7.74 24.57
N ASN A 746 24.70 -8.57 24.46
CA ASN A 746 23.47 -8.25 23.74
C ASN A 746 22.34 -8.18 24.75
N VAL A 747 21.70 -7.00 24.86
CA VAL A 747 20.53 -6.81 25.72
C VAL A 747 19.32 -6.64 24.81
N THR A 748 18.35 -7.55 24.91
CA THR A 748 17.09 -7.47 24.17
C THR A 748 15.97 -7.14 25.17
N LEU A 749 15.29 -6.02 24.95
CA LEU A 749 14.12 -5.59 25.71
C LEU A 749 12.87 -5.67 24.83
N GLN A 750 11.76 -6.16 25.36
CA GLN A 750 10.50 -6.26 24.64
C GLN A 750 9.40 -5.51 25.40
N VAL A 751 8.86 -4.48 24.76
CA VAL A 751 7.75 -3.69 25.28
C VAL A 751 6.46 -4.22 24.66
N TYR A 752 5.44 -4.50 25.47
CA TYR A 752 4.16 -5.04 25.04
C TYR A 752 3.00 -4.22 25.61
N ASN A 753 1.94 -4.07 24.80
CA ASN A 753 0.71 -3.37 25.19
C ASN A 753 -0.41 -4.39 25.41
N THR A 754 -0.78 -4.63 26.66
CA THR A 754 -1.90 -5.50 27.06
C THR A 754 -3.21 -4.74 27.26
N GLY A 755 -3.20 -3.42 27.05
CA GLY A 755 -4.36 -2.56 27.22
C GLY A 755 -5.42 -2.73 26.14
N PRO A 756 -6.65 -2.27 26.41
CA PRO A 756 -7.73 -2.29 25.42
C PRO A 756 -7.49 -1.31 24.25
N SER A 757 -6.77 -0.20 24.49
CA SER A 757 -6.48 0.81 23.46
C SER A 757 -5.10 0.62 22.81
N THR A 758 -4.96 1.14 21.58
CA THR A 758 -3.65 1.36 20.95
C THR A 758 -2.86 2.41 21.73
N LEU A 759 -1.58 2.14 21.99
CA LEU A 759 -0.63 3.06 22.62
C LEU A 759 -0.05 3.98 21.54
N PRO A 760 -0.31 5.30 21.53
CA PRO A 760 0.14 6.20 20.46
C PRO A 760 1.66 6.38 20.39
N GLY A 761 2.33 6.27 21.53
CA GLY A 761 3.78 6.31 21.64
C GLY A 761 4.23 6.12 23.09
N ALA A 762 5.47 5.67 23.26
CA ALA A 762 6.06 5.49 24.58
C ALA A 762 7.56 5.80 24.56
N SER A 763 8.08 6.19 25.72
CA SER A 763 9.50 6.43 25.93
C SER A 763 10.05 5.38 26.89
N VAL A 764 11.16 4.75 26.53
CA VAL A 764 11.84 3.76 27.37
C VAL A 764 13.16 4.36 27.84
N SER A 765 13.32 4.49 29.16
CA SER A 765 14.57 4.90 29.78
C SER A 765 15.33 3.69 30.30
N ILE A 766 16.54 3.48 29.81
CA ILE A 766 17.40 2.34 30.13
C ILE A 766 18.63 2.87 30.85
N SER A 767 18.92 2.36 32.05
CA SER A 767 20.07 2.77 32.86
C SER A 767 20.99 1.59 33.17
N LEU A 768 22.27 1.73 32.81
CA LEU A 768 23.32 0.74 32.97
C LEU A 768 24.50 1.33 33.77
N PRO A 769 25.05 0.65 34.80
CA PRO A 769 26.15 1.17 35.61
C PRO A 769 27.46 1.18 34.82
N ASN A 770 27.95 2.36 34.43
CA ASN A 770 29.04 2.50 33.46
C ASN A 770 30.44 2.58 34.09
N ARG A 771 30.56 2.73 35.42
CA ARG A 771 31.86 2.80 36.12
C ARG A 771 31.90 1.92 37.38
N LEU A 772 33.05 1.29 37.65
CA LEU A 772 33.28 0.48 38.87
C LEU A 772 33.41 1.32 40.15
N SER A 773 33.82 2.57 40.03
CA SER A 773 33.97 3.54 41.11
C SER A 773 33.68 4.96 40.59
N PRO A 774 33.26 5.91 41.45
CA PRO A 774 32.78 7.24 41.03
C PRO A 774 33.75 8.05 40.15
N GLY A 775 35.07 7.82 40.28
CA GLY A 775 36.13 8.47 39.49
C GLY A 775 36.87 7.55 38.51
N GLY A 776 36.33 6.36 38.21
CA GLY A 776 36.94 5.38 37.31
C GLY A 776 36.72 5.65 35.82
N ALA A 777 37.28 4.78 34.97
CA ALA A 777 37.03 4.78 33.53
C ALA A 777 35.66 4.18 33.19
N GLU A 778 35.11 4.57 32.03
CA GLU A 778 33.87 4.02 31.47
C GLU A 778 34.10 2.63 30.88
N MET A 779 33.18 1.70 31.14
CA MET A 779 33.37 0.28 30.84
C MET A 779 32.69 -0.17 29.56
N PHE A 780 31.56 0.45 29.19
CA PHE A 780 30.76 0.00 28.05
C PHE A 780 31.00 0.88 26.82
N HIS A 781 31.11 0.20 25.68
CA HIS A 781 31.09 0.80 24.36
C HIS A 781 29.87 0.29 23.60
N VAL A 782 28.89 1.15 23.39
CA VAL A 782 27.66 0.83 22.65
C VAL A 782 27.96 0.90 21.15
N GLN A 783 27.80 -0.23 20.45
CA GLN A 783 28.01 -0.28 19.00
C GLN A 783 26.77 0.23 18.27
N GLU A 784 25.62 -0.35 18.60
CA GLU A 784 24.36 -0.08 17.93
C GLU A 784 23.17 -0.36 18.85
N VAL A 785 22.08 0.37 18.64
CA VAL A 785 20.78 0.14 19.27
C VAL A 785 19.75 0.08 18.16
N VAL A 786 19.10 -1.07 17.98
CA VAL A 786 18.12 -1.33 16.92
C VAL A 786 16.74 -1.45 17.54
N VAL A 787 15.78 -0.69 17.02
CA VAL A 787 14.37 -0.84 17.37
C VAL A 787 13.69 -1.65 16.26
N GLY A 788 12.99 -2.72 16.63
CA GLY A 788 12.36 -3.64 15.68
C GLY A 788 11.47 -2.92 14.65
N GLN A 789 11.62 -3.29 13.37
CA GLN A 789 10.92 -2.69 12.23
C GLN A 789 11.20 -1.20 11.98
N GLU A 790 12.31 -0.65 12.49
CA GLU A 790 12.70 0.79 12.34
C GLU A 790 11.65 1.78 12.86
N LYS A 791 10.77 1.31 13.76
CA LYS A 791 9.62 2.06 14.30
C LYS A 791 9.95 2.84 15.58
N GLY A 792 11.18 3.35 15.70
CA GLY A 792 11.61 4.11 16.87
C GLY A 792 13.04 4.63 16.75
N ASN A 793 13.41 5.54 17.65
CA ASN A 793 14.75 6.14 17.69
C ASN A 793 15.30 6.17 19.12
N CYS A 794 16.57 5.82 19.30
CA CYS A 794 17.26 5.79 20.57
C CYS A 794 18.39 6.83 20.63
N SER A 795 18.46 7.56 21.73
CA SER A 795 19.51 8.53 22.02
C SER A 795 20.33 8.08 23.23
N PHE A 796 21.65 8.18 23.13
CA PHE A 796 22.58 7.84 24.19
C PHE A 796 23.90 8.63 24.05
N GLN A 797 24.63 8.77 25.15
CA GLN A 797 25.95 9.41 25.13
C GLN A 797 27.00 8.41 24.65
N LYS A 798 27.66 8.70 23.52
CA LYS A 798 28.74 7.86 22.99
C LYS A 798 30.02 8.09 23.81
N ASN A 799 30.64 7.00 24.26
CA ASN A 799 31.96 7.06 24.89
C ASN A 799 33.04 7.35 23.82
N PRO A 800 33.74 8.50 23.89
CA PRO A 800 34.73 8.90 22.88
C PRO A 800 36.06 8.14 23.00
N THR A 801 36.34 7.49 24.14
CA THR A 801 37.56 6.71 24.39
C THR A 801 37.21 5.29 24.85
N PRO A 802 36.95 4.35 23.92
CA PRO A 802 36.42 3.02 24.24
C PRO A 802 37.44 2.10 24.92
N CYS A 803 38.75 2.35 24.74
CA CYS A 803 39.82 1.54 25.32
C CYS A 803 40.67 2.37 26.27
N ILE A 804 40.58 2.04 27.57
CA ILE A 804 41.44 2.57 28.62
C ILE A 804 42.02 1.37 29.37
N ILE A 805 43.34 1.26 29.37
CA ILE A 805 44.08 0.31 30.20
C ILE A 805 44.58 1.08 31.41
N PRO A 806 44.10 0.80 32.63
CA PRO A 806 44.63 1.45 33.83
C PRO A 806 46.12 1.11 34.01
N GLN A 807 47.00 2.11 34.04
CA GLN A 807 48.42 1.91 34.36
C GLN A 807 48.61 1.77 35.88
N GLU A 808 49.38 0.75 36.31
CA GLU A 808 49.72 0.53 37.72
C GLU A 808 51.09 1.11 38.10
N GLN A 809 51.17 1.61 39.35
CA GLN A 809 52.34 1.41 40.20
C GLN A 809 52.00 0.22 41.13
N GLU A 810 52.53 -0.96 40.84
CA GLU A 810 52.32 -2.17 41.65
C GLU A 810 52.87 -1.95 43.08
N ASN A 811 51.99 -1.79 44.07
CA ASN A 811 52.36 -1.84 45.48
C ASN A 811 52.18 -3.27 45.99
N ILE A 812 53.29 -3.96 46.30
CA ILE A 812 53.35 -5.33 46.83
C ILE A 812 52.41 -5.54 48.04
N PHE A 813 52.19 -4.49 48.84
CA PHE A 813 51.25 -4.51 49.97
C PHE A 813 49.79 -4.73 49.55
N HIS A 814 49.36 -4.23 48.38
CA HIS A 814 47.99 -4.36 47.89
C HIS A 814 47.66 -5.79 47.48
N THR A 815 48.62 -6.51 46.87
CA THR A 815 48.47 -7.92 46.48
C THR A 815 48.41 -8.85 47.69
N ILE A 816 49.22 -8.57 48.73
CA ILE A 816 49.19 -9.32 49.99
C ILE A 816 47.88 -9.07 50.73
N PHE A 817 47.40 -7.82 50.80
CA PHE A 817 46.11 -7.50 51.42
C PHE A 817 44.94 -8.14 50.68
N ALA A 818 44.94 -8.12 49.34
CA ALA A 818 43.92 -8.76 48.51
C ALA A 818 43.81 -10.27 48.77
N PHE A 819 44.94 -10.95 49.06
CA PHE A 819 44.96 -12.38 49.41
C PHE A 819 44.28 -12.67 50.76
N PHE A 820 44.33 -11.76 51.73
CA PHE A 820 43.69 -11.92 53.04
C PHE A 820 42.26 -11.36 53.12
N THR A 821 41.83 -10.52 52.17
CA THR A 821 40.45 -10.06 52.08
C THR A 821 39.55 -11.13 51.46
N LYS A 822 38.45 -11.50 52.13
CA LYS A 822 37.43 -12.40 51.53
C LYS A 822 36.93 -11.81 50.21
N SER A 823 37.14 -12.52 49.10
CA SER A 823 36.62 -12.16 47.78
C SER A 823 35.08 -12.27 47.76
N GLY A 824 34.40 -11.13 47.95
CA GLY A 824 32.93 -11.04 47.98
C GLY A 824 32.29 -10.77 46.62
N ARG A 825 30.95 -10.77 46.59
CA ARG A 825 30.12 -10.34 45.44
C ARG A 825 29.91 -8.83 45.48
N LYS A 826 30.23 -8.13 44.38
CA LYS A 826 29.99 -6.69 44.22
C LYS A 826 28.79 -6.47 43.30
N VAL A 827 27.81 -5.69 43.75
CA VAL A 827 26.57 -5.41 42.99
C VAL A 827 26.55 -3.96 42.56
N LEU A 828 26.60 -3.73 41.24
CA LEU A 828 26.50 -2.43 40.61
C LEU A 828 25.05 -2.19 40.17
N ASP A 829 24.44 -1.16 40.75
CA ASP A 829 23.06 -0.76 40.48
C ASP A 829 22.97 0.77 40.46
N CYS A 830 22.27 1.30 39.45
CA CYS A 830 22.13 2.74 39.21
C CYS A 830 21.34 3.49 40.29
N GLU A 831 20.53 2.78 41.09
CA GLU A 831 19.82 3.42 42.21
C GLU A 831 20.71 3.68 43.43
N LYS A 832 21.88 3.02 43.52
CA LYS A 832 22.77 3.19 44.67
C LYS A 832 23.56 4.51 44.56
N PRO A 833 23.63 5.32 45.63
CA PRO A 833 24.36 6.57 45.61
C PRO A 833 25.85 6.34 45.37
N GLY A 834 26.44 7.14 44.46
CA GLY A 834 27.87 7.07 44.12
C GLY A 834 28.21 6.20 42.89
N ILE A 835 27.24 5.58 42.23
CA ILE A 835 27.43 4.87 40.95
C ILE A 835 27.02 5.79 39.79
N THR A 836 27.86 5.87 38.77
CA THR A 836 27.58 6.65 37.55
C THR A 836 27.03 5.71 36.47
N CYS A 837 25.96 6.14 35.80
CA CYS A 837 25.22 5.31 34.86
C CYS A 837 25.17 5.90 33.46
N LEU A 838 25.25 5.02 32.47
CA LEU A 838 24.92 5.29 31.09
C LEU A 838 23.40 5.20 30.96
N THR A 839 22.77 6.30 30.54
CA THR A 839 21.34 6.34 30.27
C THR A 839 21.08 6.38 28.77
N MET A 840 20.15 5.55 28.31
CA MET A 840 19.64 5.55 26.94
C MET A 840 18.15 5.87 26.96
N HIS A 841 17.71 6.72 26.04
CA HIS A 841 16.32 7.10 25.86
C HIS A 841 15.84 6.68 24.48
N CYS A 842 14.91 5.72 24.44
CA CYS A 842 14.31 5.22 23.21
C CYS A 842 12.85 5.69 23.10
N ASN A 843 12.52 6.36 21.99
CA ASN A 843 11.15 6.72 21.66
C ASN A 843 10.58 5.69 20.68
N LEU A 844 9.48 5.05 21.08
CA LEU A 844 8.76 4.06 20.30
C LEU A 844 7.56 4.70 19.61
N SER A 845 7.28 4.28 18.36
CA SER A 845 6.06 4.65 17.66
C SER A 845 4.83 3.97 18.27
N ALA A 846 3.66 4.21 17.67
CA ALA A 846 2.42 3.57 18.07
C ALA A 846 2.53 2.03 18.13
N LEU A 847 1.90 1.45 19.16
CA LEU A 847 1.86 0.02 19.45
C LEU A 847 0.41 -0.42 19.57
N ALA A 848 -0.04 -1.27 18.65
CA ALA A 848 -1.39 -1.80 18.66
C ALA A 848 -1.65 -2.69 19.88
N ARG A 849 -2.93 -2.98 20.15
CA ARG A 849 -3.33 -3.93 21.18
C ARG A 849 -2.67 -5.29 20.92
N GLU A 850 -2.12 -5.90 21.98
CA GLU A 850 -1.43 -7.21 21.95
C GLU A 850 -0.19 -7.25 21.03
N GLU A 851 0.27 -6.09 20.54
CA GLU A 851 1.52 -5.97 19.78
C GLU A 851 2.71 -5.77 20.72
N SER A 852 3.90 -6.16 20.26
CA SER A 852 5.15 -5.93 20.99
C SER A 852 6.24 -5.35 20.11
N ARG A 853 7.16 -4.59 20.72
CA ARG A 853 8.33 -3.99 20.07
C ARG A 853 9.59 -4.38 20.80
N ALA A 854 10.56 -4.92 20.06
CA ALA A 854 11.87 -5.25 20.57
C ALA A 854 12.84 -4.06 20.42
N ILE A 855 13.70 -3.89 21.42
CA ILE A 855 14.84 -2.98 21.46
C ILE A 855 16.07 -3.85 21.69
N ASP A 856 16.92 -3.98 20.68
CA ASP A 856 18.15 -4.76 20.72
C ASP A 856 19.35 -3.82 20.89
N ILE A 857 20.14 -4.04 21.94
CA ILE A 857 21.29 -3.21 22.31
C ILE A 857 22.55 -4.06 22.19
N TYR A 858 23.43 -3.68 21.27
CA TYR A 858 24.72 -4.33 21.05
C TYR A 858 25.82 -3.50 21.70
N MET A 859 26.49 -4.06 22.71
CA MET A 859 27.53 -3.36 23.47
C MET A 859 28.75 -4.24 23.73
N LEU A 860 29.89 -3.59 23.89
CA LEU A 860 31.18 -4.19 24.21
C LEU A 860 31.63 -3.71 25.59
N LEU A 861 31.94 -4.66 26.48
CA LEU A 861 32.44 -4.38 27.82
C LEU A 861 33.96 -4.54 27.88
N ASN A 862 34.69 -3.48 28.26
CA ASN A 862 36.14 -3.52 28.43
C ASN A 862 36.52 -4.34 29.67
N THR A 863 37.11 -5.51 29.47
CA THR A 863 37.44 -6.45 30.55
C THR A 863 38.70 -6.07 31.32
N GLU A 864 39.57 -5.23 30.75
CA GLU A 864 40.78 -4.74 31.43
C GLU A 864 40.44 -3.89 32.66
N ILE A 865 39.32 -3.16 32.61
CA ILE A 865 38.83 -2.35 33.74
C ILE A 865 38.35 -3.25 34.89
N LEU A 866 37.78 -4.42 34.58
CA LEU A 866 37.28 -5.37 35.58
C LEU A 866 38.42 -6.04 36.36
N LYS A 867 39.56 -6.31 35.70
CA LYS A 867 40.76 -6.92 36.32
C LYS A 867 41.31 -6.11 37.50
N LYS A 868 40.94 -4.83 37.63
CA LYS A 868 41.32 -3.96 38.75
C LYS A 868 40.58 -4.29 40.05
N ASP A 869 39.42 -4.92 39.98
CA ASP A 869 38.58 -5.19 41.14
C ASP A 869 38.94 -6.56 41.75
N SER A 870 39.05 -6.63 43.09
CA SER A 870 39.40 -7.87 43.79
C SER A 870 38.19 -8.75 44.13
N SER A 871 36.99 -8.41 43.65
CA SER A 871 35.77 -9.18 43.87
C SER A 871 35.77 -10.48 43.06
N SER A 872 35.24 -11.56 43.64
CA SER A 872 35.10 -12.85 42.94
C SER A 872 33.99 -12.81 41.89
N VAL A 873 32.94 -12.02 42.13
CA VAL A 873 31.79 -11.85 41.24
C VAL A 873 31.39 -10.38 41.20
N ILE A 874 31.26 -9.83 39.99
CA ILE A 874 30.69 -8.50 39.77
C ILE A 874 29.34 -8.68 39.07
N GLN A 875 28.27 -8.27 39.74
CA GLN A 875 26.91 -8.32 39.23
C GLN A 875 26.50 -6.94 38.72
N PHE A 876 26.02 -6.89 37.48
CA PHE A 876 25.52 -5.69 36.83
C PHE A 876 23.99 -5.74 36.80
N MET A 877 23.34 -4.69 37.28
CA MET A 877 21.90 -4.52 37.22
C MET A 877 21.56 -3.42 36.22
N THR A 878 20.94 -3.80 35.11
CA THR A 878 20.43 -2.88 34.09
C THR A 878 18.95 -2.68 34.32
N ARG A 879 18.49 -1.44 34.44
CA ARG A 879 17.06 -1.12 34.64
C ARG A 879 16.48 -0.50 33.40
N ALA A 880 15.33 -0.96 32.99
CA ALA A 880 14.56 -0.38 31.90
C ALA A 880 13.17 -0.01 32.42
N LYS A 881 12.78 1.24 32.22
CA LYS A 881 11.47 1.77 32.62
C LYS A 881 10.75 2.34 31.42
N VAL A 882 9.52 1.89 31.20
CA VAL A 882 8.61 2.47 30.22
C VAL A 882 7.93 3.68 30.85
N LYS A 883 7.76 4.74 30.06
CA LYS A 883 7.04 5.95 30.42
C LYS A 883 6.16 6.35 29.26
N VAL A 884 4.87 6.46 29.54
CA VAL A 884 3.89 6.98 28.60
C VAL A 884 3.72 8.48 28.82
N ASP A 885 3.61 9.24 27.74
CA ASP A 885 3.42 10.69 27.80
C ASP A 885 1.93 11.03 28.00
N PRO A 886 1.53 11.65 29.12
CA PRO A 886 0.14 12.07 29.34
C PRO A 886 -0.37 13.08 28.31
N ALA A 887 0.53 13.80 27.62
CA ALA A 887 0.16 14.73 26.55
C ALA A 887 -0.49 14.03 25.34
N LEU A 888 -0.30 12.71 25.20
CA LEU A 888 -0.86 11.90 24.12
C LEU A 888 -2.27 11.35 24.45
N ARG A 889 -2.98 11.94 25.43
CA ARG A 889 -4.32 11.50 25.90
C ARG A 889 -4.34 10.05 26.37
N VAL A 890 -3.26 9.62 27.01
CA VAL A 890 -3.10 8.25 27.49
C VAL A 890 -3.29 8.18 29.00
N VAL A 891 -4.03 7.17 29.46
CA VAL A 891 -4.23 6.84 30.87
C VAL A 891 -3.74 5.41 31.09
N GLU A 892 -2.84 5.24 32.06
CA GLU A 892 -2.29 3.94 32.42
C GLU A 892 -3.10 3.31 33.56
N ILE A 893 -3.37 2.01 33.45
CA ILE A 893 -4.22 1.29 34.40
C ILE A 893 -3.49 1.15 35.75
N ALA A 894 -4.08 1.68 36.84
CA ALA A 894 -3.44 1.73 38.16
C ALA A 894 -3.10 0.37 38.80
N THR A 895 -3.68 -0.73 38.30
CA THR A 895 -3.43 -2.12 38.72
C THR A 895 -2.71 -2.95 37.64
N GLY A 896 -2.02 -2.28 36.71
CA GLY A 896 -1.36 -2.88 35.55
C GLY A 896 -0.09 -3.66 35.86
N ASN A 897 0.52 -4.18 34.80
CA ASN A 897 1.77 -4.94 34.85
C ASN A 897 2.97 -4.03 35.21
N PRO A 898 4.10 -4.60 35.68
CA PRO A 898 5.25 -3.77 36.04
C PRO A 898 5.83 -3.02 34.82
N GLU A 899 5.84 -1.69 34.91
CA GLU A 899 6.45 -0.76 33.94
C GLU A 899 8.00 -0.74 34.00
N GLU A 900 8.58 -1.42 34.99
CA GLU A 900 10.03 -1.49 35.22
C GLU A 900 10.52 -2.94 35.20
N MET A 901 11.60 -3.17 34.45
CA MET A 901 12.28 -4.46 34.37
C MET A 901 13.75 -4.31 34.72
N VAL A 902 14.28 -5.28 35.46
CA VAL A 902 15.69 -5.38 35.84
C VAL A 902 16.33 -6.58 35.17
N VAL A 903 17.31 -6.33 34.30
CA VAL A 903 18.11 -7.35 33.63
C VAL A 903 19.47 -7.47 34.32
N VAL A 904 19.87 -8.70 34.64
CA VAL A 904 21.06 -8.99 35.45
C VAL A 904 22.02 -9.87 34.69
N PHE A 905 23.31 -9.51 34.68
CA PHE A 905 24.39 -10.38 34.26
C PHE A 905 25.57 -10.34 35.23
N GLU A 906 26.37 -11.41 35.23
CA GLU A 906 27.46 -11.62 36.19
C GLU A 906 28.82 -11.81 35.49
N ALA A 907 29.83 -11.08 35.94
CA ALA A 907 31.23 -11.27 35.57
C ALA A 907 31.94 -12.07 36.68
N LEU A 908 32.42 -13.26 36.36
CA LEU A 908 33.08 -14.19 37.27
C LEU A 908 34.60 -14.08 37.13
N HIS A 909 35.31 -13.78 38.22
CA HIS A 909 36.75 -13.61 38.17
C HIS A 909 37.49 -14.95 38.33
N ASN A 910 38.40 -15.27 37.39
CA ASN A 910 39.23 -16.48 37.45
C ASN A 910 40.51 -16.23 38.27
N LEU A 911 40.40 -16.31 39.59
CA LEU A 911 41.51 -16.13 40.53
C LEU A 911 42.38 -17.39 40.60
N GLU A 912 43.39 -17.51 39.74
CA GLU A 912 44.51 -18.43 40.02
C GLU A 912 45.53 -17.71 40.93
N PRO A 913 45.89 -18.25 42.10
CA PRO A 913 46.88 -17.62 42.97
C PRO A 913 48.26 -17.61 42.28
N ARG A 914 48.81 -16.41 42.02
CA ARG A 914 50.17 -16.24 41.48
C ARG A 914 51.17 -16.97 42.39
N GLY A 915 51.80 -18.05 41.90
CA GLY A 915 52.65 -18.96 42.69
C GLY A 915 53.83 -18.30 43.43
N TYR A 916 54.26 -17.11 42.97
CA TYR A 916 55.29 -16.31 43.62
C TYR A 916 54.92 -15.87 45.04
N VAL A 917 53.65 -15.49 45.29
CA VAL A 917 53.18 -15.01 46.60
C VAL A 917 53.12 -16.17 47.61
N VAL A 918 52.74 -17.36 47.16
CA VAL A 918 52.72 -18.58 47.97
C VAL A 918 54.13 -18.93 48.49
N GLY A 919 55.16 -18.75 47.65
CA GLY A 919 56.56 -18.99 48.03
C GLY A 919 57.06 -18.06 49.15
N TRP A 920 56.76 -16.75 49.06
CA TRP A 920 57.14 -15.77 50.09
C TRP A 920 56.39 -15.99 51.41
N ILE A 921 55.10 -16.34 51.35
CA ILE A 921 54.32 -16.66 52.56
C ILE A 921 54.92 -17.89 53.25
N ILE A 922 55.26 -18.96 52.51
CA ILE A 922 55.92 -20.13 53.08
C ILE A 922 57.26 -19.75 53.72
N ALA A 923 58.10 -18.97 53.03
CA ALA A 923 59.40 -18.55 53.55
C ALA A 923 59.30 -17.70 54.84
N ILE A 924 58.38 -16.73 54.87
CA ILE A 924 58.15 -15.86 56.03
C ILE A 924 57.56 -16.67 57.19
N SER A 925 56.59 -17.55 56.94
CA SER A 925 56.01 -18.43 57.97
C SER A 925 57.05 -19.37 58.58
N LEU A 926 57.99 -19.90 57.78
CA LEU A 926 59.08 -20.76 58.25
C LEU A 926 60.07 -19.98 59.14
N LEU A 927 60.40 -18.75 58.75
CA LEU A 927 61.31 -17.86 59.49
C LEU A 927 60.70 -17.43 60.83
N VAL A 928 59.41 -17.07 60.84
CA VAL A 928 58.66 -16.75 62.06
C VAL A 928 58.51 -17.99 62.95
N GLY A 929 58.26 -19.17 62.37
CA GLY A 929 58.18 -20.44 63.09
C GLY A 929 59.50 -20.78 63.81
N ILE A 930 60.64 -20.62 63.14
CA ILE A 930 61.97 -20.81 63.75
C ILE A 930 62.21 -19.78 64.87
N LEU A 931 61.80 -18.53 64.66
CA LEU A 931 61.97 -17.46 65.66
C LEU A 931 61.16 -17.75 66.93
N ILE A 932 59.89 -18.17 66.76
CA ILE A 932 59.03 -18.58 67.88
C ILE A 932 59.63 -19.81 68.56
N PHE A 933 60.11 -20.81 67.81
CA PHE A 933 60.75 -22.00 68.39
C PHE A 933 61.99 -21.66 69.22
N LEU A 934 62.87 -20.78 68.72
CA LEU A 934 64.03 -20.29 69.47
C LEU A 934 63.61 -19.52 70.73
N LEU A 935 62.58 -18.68 70.63
CA LEU A 935 62.06 -17.91 71.75
C LEU A 935 61.43 -18.82 72.82
N LEU A 936 60.73 -19.87 72.40
CA LEU A 936 60.16 -20.92 73.27
C LEU A 936 61.27 -21.75 73.92
N ALA A 937 62.33 -22.10 73.18
CA ALA A 937 63.50 -22.80 73.72
C ALA A 937 64.22 -21.96 74.78
N VAL A 938 64.38 -20.65 74.55
CA VAL A 938 64.96 -19.71 75.52
C VAL A 938 64.05 -19.55 76.75
N LEU A 939 62.73 -19.47 76.57
CA LEU A 939 61.75 -19.43 77.66
C LEU A 939 61.81 -20.70 78.51
N LEU A 940 61.83 -21.87 77.88
CA LEU A 940 61.96 -23.17 78.56
C LEU A 940 63.31 -23.31 79.29
N TRP A 941 64.40 -22.77 78.72
CA TRP A 941 65.70 -22.70 79.40
C TRP A 941 65.67 -21.81 80.65
N LYS A 942 65.07 -20.62 80.56
CA LYS A 942 64.94 -19.69 81.69
C LYS A 942 63.97 -20.18 82.77
N MET A 943 62.93 -20.94 82.39
CA MET A 943 61.97 -21.58 83.32
C MET A 943 62.52 -22.85 83.99
N GLY A 944 63.80 -23.19 83.79
CA GLY A 944 64.45 -24.29 84.50
C GLY A 944 64.08 -25.68 84.01
N PHE A 945 63.40 -25.80 82.87
CA PHE A 945 62.99 -27.09 82.27
C PHE A 945 64.19 -27.99 81.93
N PHE A 946 65.32 -27.39 81.53
CA PHE A 946 66.57 -28.11 81.22
C PHE A 946 67.51 -28.33 82.44
N ARG A 947 67.07 -28.03 83.67
CA ARG A 947 67.80 -28.38 84.91
C ARG A 947 67.03 -29.44 85.69
N ARG A 948 67.15 -30.71 85.28
CA ARG A 948 66.81 -31.86 86.13
C ARG A 948 67.93 -32.91 86.15
N ARG A 949 68.14 -33.41 87.38
CA ARG A 949 69.27 -34.16 87.94
C ARG A 949 69.37 -35.58 87.40
N TYR A 950 69.94 -35.76 86.21
CA TYR A 950 70.25 -37.11 85.70
C TYR A 950 71.52 -37.73 86.32
N LYS A 951 72.41 -36.94 86.96
CA LYS A 951 73.68 -37.48 87.49
C LYS A 951 73.57 -38.18 88.85
N GLU A 952 72.63 -37.80 89.73
CA GLU A 952 72.39 -38.48 91.02
C GLU A 952 71.48 -39.72 90.88
N ILE A 953 70.53 -39.69 89.93
CA ILE A 953 69.68 -40.86 89.61
C ILE A 953 70.55 -41.98 89.00
N ILE A 954 71.58 -41.64 88.22
CA ILE A 954 72.56 -42.60 87.67
C ILE A 954 73.43 -43.27 88.75
N GLU A 955 73.72 -42.63 89.90
CA GLU A 955 74.47 -43.28 91.01
C GLU A 955 73.59 -44.18 91.87
N ALA A 956 72.28 -43.87 92.02
CA ALA A 956 71.32 -44.73 92.69
C ALA A 956 70.89 -45.96 91.85
N GLU A 957 70.97 -45.86 90.51
CA GLU A 957 70.65 -46.93 89.57
C GLU A 957 71.87 -47.81 89.23
N LYS A 958 73.10 -47.35 89.52
CA LYS A 958 74.35 -48.14 89.42
C LYS A 958 74.50 -49.16 90.54
N ASN A 959 74.06 -48.85 91.77
CA ASN A 959 74.07 -49.81 92.90
C ASN A 959 72.96 -50.88 92.84
N ARG A 960 72.04 -50.81 91.87
CA ARG A 960 70.95 -51.79 91.69
C ARG A 960 71.13 -52.68 90.45
N LYS A 961 72.18 -52.45 89.64
CA LYS A 961 72.53 -53.31 88.50
C LYS A 961 73.82 -54.12 88.69
N GLU A 962 74.50 -54.01 89.84
CA GLU A 962 75.58 -54.91 90.28
C GLU A 962 75.06 -56.24 90.91
N ASN A 963 73.76 -56.52 90.84
CA ASN A 963 73.18 -57.81 91.23
C ASN A 963 72.16 -58.25 90.16
N GLU A 964 72.65 -58.75 89.03
CA GLU A 964 72.09 -59.88 88.26
C GLU A 964 72.83 -59.97 86.90
N ASP A 965 74.15 -60.18 86.99
CA ASP A 965 74.86 -61.01 86.03
C ASP A 965 74.33 -62.44 86.21
N ASN A 966 73.54 -62.95 85.26
CA ASN A 966 73.45 -64.38 85.03
C ASN A 966 73.01 -64.67 83.58
N TRP A 967 74.02 -65.05 82.79
CA TRP A 967 74.04 -65.86 81.56
C TRP A 967 73.17 -65.44 80.36
N ASP A 968 73.74 -64.92 79.28
CA ASP A 968 74.61 -65.53 78.24
C ASP A 968 73.80 -66.17 77.09
N TRP A 969 74.42 -66.12 75.90
CA TRP A 969 74.34 -67.03 74.75
C TRP A 969 73.02 -67.17 73.92
N VAL A 970 73.01 -66.59 72.70
CA VAL A 970 73.15 -67.30 71.39
C VAL A 970 72.39 -66.69 70.20
N GLN A 971 73.13 -66.63 69.09
CA GLN A 971 72.71 -66.39 67.71
C GLN A 971 71.70 -67.42 67.17
N LYS A 972 70.73 -66.97 66.35
CA LYS A 972 70.57 -67.43 64.94
C LYS A 972 69.40 -66.74 64.24
N ASN A 973 69.65 -66.47 62.95
CA ASN A 973 68.74 -66.22 61.84
C ASN A 973 67.30 -66.74 62.01
N GLN A 974 66.31 -65.90 61.70
CA GLN A 974 65.52 -65.93 60.45
C GLN A 974 64.65 -64.69 60.34
#